data_AF-A0ABD5Y747-F1
#
_entry.id   AF-A0ABD5Y747-F1
#
_cell.length_a   1.000
_cell.length_b   1.000
_cell.length_c   1.000
_cell.angle_alpha   90.00
_cell.angle_beta   90.00
_cell.angle_gamma   90.00
#
_symmetry.space_group_name_H-M   'P 1'
#
loop_
_entity.id
_entity.type
_entity.pdbx_description
1 polymer ?
#
loop_
_entity_poly.entity_id
_entity_poly.type
_entity_poly.pdbx_seq_one_letter_code
_entity_poly.pdbx_strand_id
1 'polypeptide(L)'
;MTNESGDRPGARVLYVDGAAERATPVVDALREAGFTAERAPSAEAARDALATDPPACVVSEQDLPDGSGLQLLGEVREQWEALPFLIFTAVGDEHLASAAISAGVTDYVPRDPPEKQRGALVDAVEAALADADRRFADVTEALKDRSMDEAPVGITIADGNRRDTPLIYVNEAFEELTGYDEAQVLGRNCNLLQGPDSADESVAEMAEAIDAGEPVRVELRNYTRDGEEFWNRVDIAPVENDAGEVTHYVGFQTDVTERVEAEREARRQAEKARAERETVEALLDRLDGLVTDVTSGLLGAETRAAAEAAVTERLVATDEYAVAWIGEAEPGTDTITPDTWAGDAEPPALELAADAEDPVARAVRTGERQFVGADGVPEVYADKLPDGAGGLAALPLRYGDVSYGVLAVVLRADASLSEPEERVLSAVAQSTAMALHDLTSQRLLGSDDVTELTFSLSGADPFFVDLSAELDAEFVHAGTVTREEGPTTLFFETDADPDAVVEAAASREDVLGCTAVTSGDGRSVVEFTVAESPLVQLLLDRGGRIAAASASDGAGELTVESPPEAQPRQVVEAVEDGVAGADLTAYREHERPAGTRTDVRARIDDRLTDRQSTALRTAIVGGFFEWPRETNGEDLAASMDIGRSTFHQHLRAVQRKVFEELYG
;
A
#
# COMPACT_ATOMS: atom_id res chain seq x y z
N MET A 1 84.27 49.58 -7.50
CA MET A 1 83.79 49.29 -8.86
C MET A 1 83.29 47.85 -8.80
N THR A 2 82.00 47.57 -8.77
CA THR A 2 80.87 48.15 -9.50
C THR A 2 79.66 48.28 -8.58
N ASN A 3 79.13 49.49 -8.44
CA ASN A 3 77.80 49.74 -7.87
C ASN A 3 76.81 49.39 -8.98
N GLU A 4 76.11 48.27 -8.85
CA GLU A 4 74.96 47.97 -9.69
C GLU A 4 73.78 48.78 -9.16
N SER A 5 73.62 49.98 -9.72
CA SER A 5 72.38 50.75 -9.69
C SER A 5 71.32 49.99 -10.49
N GLY A 6 70.67 49.02 -9.85
CA GLY A 6 69.41 48.46 -10.30
C GLY A 6 68.35 49.55 -10.23
N ASP A 7 67.83 49.92 -11.39
CA ASP A 7 66.77 50.88 -11.62
C ASP A 7 65.50 50.46 -10.85
N ARG A 8 65.36 50.92 -9.60
CA ARG A 8 64.07 50.89 -8.92
C ARG A 8 63.23 51.97 -9.59
N PRO A 9 62.03 51.68 -10.14
CA PRO A 9 61.13 52.73 -10.55
C PRO A 9 60.91 53.63 -9.33
N GLY A 10 61.32 54.89 -9.42
CA GLY A 10 61.26 55.83 -8.31
C GLY A 10 59.84 55.90 -7.79
N ALA A 11 59.63 55.65 -6.48
CA ALA A 11 58.29 55.63 -5.88
C ALA A 11 57.52 56.89 -6.29
N ARG A 12 56.28 56.71 -6.76
CA ARG A 12 55.51 57.81 -7.32
C ARG A 12 54.99 58.70 -6.19
N VAL A 13 55.31 59.99 -6.24
CA VAL A 13 54.91 60.97 -5.22
C VAL A 13 54.01 62.01 -5.87
N LEU A 14 52.78 62.12 -5.38
CA LEU A 14 51.83 63.13 -5.86
C LEU A 14 51.92 64.37 -4.98
N TYR A 15 52.38 65.47 -5.55
CA TYR A 15 52.50 66.75 -4.86
C TYR A 15 51.36 67.70 -5.24
N VAL A 16 50.53 68.08 -4.27
CA VAL A 16 49.31 68.88 -4.48
C VAL A 16 49.55 70.32 -4.03
N ASP A 17 49.62 71.25 -4.98
CA ASP A 17 49.77 72.70 -4.69
C ASP A 17 49.24 73.54 -5.86
N GLY A 18 48.37 74.50 -5.55
CA GLY A 18 47.74 75.40 -6.53
C GLY A 18 48.69 76.39 -7.20
N ALA A 19 49.81 76.74 -6.57
CA ALA A 19 50.75 77.71 -7.13
C ALA A 19 51.92 77.02 -7.86
N ALA A 20 51.97 77.15 -9.18
CA ALA A 20 53.02 76.56 -10.01
C ALA A 20 54.43 77.02 -9.58
N GLU A 21 54.58 78.30 -9.27
CA GLU A 21 55.86 78.91 -8.87
C GLU A 21 56.41 78.33 -7.56
N ARG A 22 55.53 77.90 -6.64
CA ARG A 22 55.92 77.23 -5.39
C ARG A 22 56.13 75.73 -5.56
N ALA A 23 55.38 75.11 -6.45
CA ALA A 23 55.40 73.67 -6.65
C ALA A 23 56.63 73.17 -7.40
N THR A 24 57.06 73.89 -8.44
CA THR A 24 58.18 73.48 -9.30
C THR A 24 59.45 73.16 -8.50
N PRO A 25 59.92 74.03 -7.58
CA PRO A 25 61.15 73.76 -6.83
C PRO A 25 61.05 72.61 -5.82
N VAL A 26 59.84 72.15 -5.48
CA VAL A 26 59.58 71.03 -4.56
C VAL A 26 59.52 69.72 -5.34
N VAL A 27 58.80 69.71 -6.46
CA VAL A 27 58.74 68.58 -7.39
C VAL A 27 60.13 68.25 -7.94
N ASP A 28 60.93 69.27 -8.28
CA ASP A 28 62.30 69.08 -8.73
C ASP A 28 63.18 68.45 -7.64
N ALA A 29 63.04 68.88 -6.38
CA ALA A 29 63.78 68.31 -5.26
C ALA A 29 63.44 66.83 -5.00
N LEU A 30 62.16 66.45 -5.10
CA LEU A 30 61.74 65.05 -5.00
C LEU A 30 62.28 64.20 -6.17
N ARG A 31 62.33 64.75 -7.38
CA ARG A 31 62.92 64.08 -8.55
C ARG A 31 64.43 63.92 -8.42
N GLU A 32 65.12 64.94 -7.92
CA GLU A 32 66.56 64.87 -7.63
C GLU A 32 66.90 63.82 -6.57
N ALA A 33 65.98 63.56 -5.63
CA ALA A 33 66.08 62.49 -4.64
C ALA A 33 65.73 61.09 -5.19
N GLY A 34 65.30 60.97 -6.45
CA GLY A 34 65.01 59.70 -7.11
C GLY A 34 63.54 59.27 -7.10
N PHE A 35 62.61 60.13 -6.68
CA PHE A 35 61.17 59.85 -6.77
C PHE A 35 60.57 60.21 -8.12
N THR A 36 59.51 59.50 -8.53
CA THR A 36 58.69 59.91 -9.68
C THR A 36 57.65 60.92 -9.19
N ALA A 37 58.03 62.19 -9.09
CA ALA A 37 57.14 63.23 -8.56
C ALA A 37 56.29 63.92 -9.64
N GLU A 38 54.99 64.07 -9.38
CA GLU A 38 54.01 64.74 -10.24
C GLU A 38 53.27 65.83 -9.49
N ARG A 39 52.88 66.90 -10.19
CA ARG A 39 52.11 68.01 -9.60
C ARG A 39 50.63 67.86 -9.90
N ALA A 40 49.80 67.87 -8.86
CA ALA A 40 48.37 68.14 -8.96
C ALA A 40 48.09 69.64 -8.65
N PRO A 41 47.43 70.40 -9.54
CA PRO A 41 47.16 71.83 -9.32
C PRO A 41 45.98 72.10 -8.38
N SER A 42 45.20 71.09 -7.98
CA SER A 42 44.01 71.24 -7.13
C SER A 42 43.71 69.92 -6.39
N ALA A 43 42.83 69.94 -5.40
CA ALA A 43 42.34 68.74 -4.72
C ALA A 43 41.58 67.82 -5.69
N GLU A 44 40.76 68.37 -6.58
CA GLU A 44 40.07 67.63 -7.65
C GLU A 44 41.06 66.88 -8.55
N ALA A 45 42.11 67.56 -9.02
CA ALA A 45 43.14 66.91 -9.84
C ALA A 45 43.92 65.83 -9.07
N ALA A 46 44.07 66.00 -7.74
CA ALA A 46 44.68 64.97 -6.90
C ALA A 46 43.79 63.72 -6.81
N ARG A 47 42.47 63.89 -6.67
CA ARG A 47 41.50 62.77 -6.66
C ARG A 47 41.49 62.02 -7.99
N ASP A 48 41.49 62.73 -9.10
CA ASP A 48 41.54 62.11 -10.43
C ASP A 48 42.83 61.29 -10.61
N ALA A 49 43.97 61.82 -10.14
CA ALA A 49 45.24 61.12 -10.15
C ALA A 49 45.20 59.87 -9.26
N LEU A 50 44.70 59.98 -8.03
CA LEU A 50 44.54 58.87 -7.08
C LEU A 50 43.63 57.75 -7.60
N ALA A 51 42.56 58.11 -8.30
CA ALA A 51 41.61 57.16 -8.90
C ALA A 51 42.17 56.44 -10.14
N THR A 52 43.06 57.11 -10.90
CA THR A 52 43.63 56.56 -12.14
C THR A 52 44.83 55.65 -11.86
N ASP A 53 45.75 56.13 -11.02
CA ASP A 53 46.95 55.41 -10.62
C ASP A 53 47.33 55.91 -9.22
N PRO A 54 47.17 55.13 -8.15
CA PRO A 54 47.47 55.60 -6.80
C PRO A 54 49.00 55.78 -6.61
N PRO A 55 49.47 56.94 -6.14
CA PRO A 55 50.88 57.16 -5.86
C PRO A 55 51.32 56.36 -4.63
N ALA A 56 52.63 56.20 -4.42
CA ALA A 56 53.18 55.62 -3.21
C ALA A 56 53.09 56.58 -2.01
N CYS A 57 53.03 57.89 -2.26
CA CYS A 57 52.86 58.91 -1.23
C CYS A 57 52.17 60.15 -1.79
N VAL A 58 51.30 60.78 -0.99
CA VAL A 58 50.70 62.10 -1.30
C VAL A 58 51.34 63.15 -0.40
N VAL A 59 51.74 64.28 -0.98
CA VAL A 59 52.23 65.44 -0.25
C VAL A 59 51.33 66.62 -0.63
N SER A 60 50.57 67.15 0.32
CA SER A 60 49.61 68.23 0.05
C SER A 60 50.01 69.53 0.74
N GLU A 61 49.89 70.64 0.02
CA GLU A 61 49.73 71.96 0.62
C GLU A 61 48.38 72.04 1.34
N GLN A 62 48.30 72.84 2.41
CA GLN A 62 47.08 73.01 3.18
C GLN A 62 46.08 73.91 2.44
N ASP A 63 46.54 75.02 1.86
CA ASP A 63 45.70 75.98 1.15
C ASP A 63 45.62 75.62 -0.34
N LEU A 64 44.55 74.93 -0.74
CA LEU A 64 44.28 74.51 -2.10
C LEU A 64 43.20 75.39 -2.75
N PRO A 65 43.19 75.54 -4.09
CA PRO A 65 42.25 76.45 -4.77
C PRO A 65 40.78 76.03 -4.66
N ASP A 66 40.51 74.75 -4.39
CA ASP A 66 39.21 74.09 -4.39
C ASP A 66 38.93 73.32 -3.08
N GLY A 67 39.68 73.59 -2.02
CA GLY A 67 39.52 72.92 -0.72
C GLY A 67 40.71 73.11 0.19
N SER A 68 40.95 72.15 1.09
CA SER A 68 42.14 72.13 1.94
C SER A 68 42.84 70.78 1.93
N GLY A 69 44.15 70.78 2.21
CA GLY A 69 44.93 69.55 2.34
C GLY A 69 44.37 68.60 3.41
N LEU A 70 43.85 69.13 4.52
CA LEU A 70 43.16 68.33 5.55
C LEU A 70 41.85 67.69 5.06
N GLN A 71 41.05 68.40 4.25
CA GLN A 71 39.85 67.80 3.66
C GLN A 71 40.22 66.68 2.70
N LEU A 72 41.24 66.90 1.86
CA LEU A 72 41.76 65.87 0.96
C LEU A 72 42.32 64.67 1.74
N LEU A 73 43.03 64.88 2.85
CA LEU A 73 43.50 63.81 3.74
C LEU A 73 42.33 62.98 4.27
N GLY A 74 41.25 63.63 4.75
CA GLY A 74 40.08 62.93 5.25
C GLY A 74 39.46 62.01 4.18
N GLU A 75 39.29 62.53 2.97
CA GLU A 75 38.76 61.76 1.83
C GLU A 75 39.70 60.63 1.39
N VAL A 76 41.02 60.87 1.38
CA VAL A 76 42.00 59.82 1.10
C VAL A 76 41.98 58.74 2.16
N ARG A 77 41.79 59.10 3.44
CA ARG A 77 41.71 58.11 4.55
C ARG A 77 40.43 57.27 4.49
N GLU A 78 39.34 57.80 3.92
CA GLU A 78 38.11 57.01 3.69
C GLU A 78 38.31 55.88 2.67
N GLN A 79 39.18 56.06 1.67
CA GLN A 79 39.37 55.09 0.58
C GLN A 79 40.71 54.33 0.66
N TRP A 80 41.75 54.95 1.20
CA TRP A 80 43.11 54.43 1.32
C TRP A 80 43.68 54.73 2.71
N GLU A 81 43.22 53.96 3.70
CA GLU A 81 43.57 54.11 5.11
C GLU A 81 45.09 54.16 5.35
N ALA A 82 45.85 53.31 4.66
CA ALA A 82 47.28 53.12 4.87
C ALA A 82 48.19 53.97 3.95
N LEU A 83 47.64 54.75 3.01
CA LEU A 83 48.46 55.49 2.04
C LEU A 83 49.26 56.61 2.74
N PRO A 84 50.59 56.67 2.61
CA PRO A 84 51.38 57.78 3.16
C PRO A 84 50.88 59.14 2.67
N PHE A 85 50.51 60.02 3.61
CA PHE A 85 49.98 61.34 3.31
C PHE A 85 50.66 62.38 4.21
N LEU A 86 51.39 63.31 3.61
CA LEU A 86 52.08 64.37 4.31
C LEU A 86 51.44 65.72 4.03
N ILE A 87 51.39 66.58 5.04
CA ILE A 87 51.04 68.00 4.85
C ILE A 87 52.33 68.81 4.86
N PHE A 88 52.64 69.44 3.72
CA PHE A 88 53.75 70.35 3.57
C PHE A 88 53.20 71.75 3.39
N THR A 89 53.25 72.64 4.40
CA THR A 89 52.56 73.95 4.35
C THR A 89 53.33 75.12 4.93
N ALA A 90 53.15 76.31 4.36
CA ALA A 90 53.72 77.56 4.88
C ALA A 90 52.94 78.16 6.06
N VAL A 91 51.65 77.81 6.19
CA VAL A 91 50.81 78.27 7.31
C VAL A 91 50.88 77.20 8.39
N GLY A 92 51.83 77.33 9.31
CA GLY A 92 51.97 76.42 10.44
C GLY A 92 51.62 77.09 11.76
N ASP A 93 50.39 76.84 12.24
CA ASP A 93 50.07 77.03 13.65
C ASP A 93 49.88 75.67 14.35
N GLU A 94 49.97 75.69 15.68
CA GLU A 94 49.89 74.48 16.52
C GLU A 94 48.51 73.80 16.40
N HIS A 95 47.46 74.56 16.07
CA HIS A 95 46.12 74.02 15.87
C HIS A 95 46.02 73.20 14.58
N LEU A 96 46.64 73.67 13.50
CA LEU A 96 46.67 72.95 12.23
C LEU A 96 47.48 71.64 12.35
N ALA A 97 48.64 71.67 13.00
CA ALA A 97 49.45 70.47 13.23
C ALA A 97 48.67 69.43 14.06
N SER A 98 47.99 69.86 15.13
CA SER A 98 47.13 68.98 15.94
C SER A 98 45.94 68.42 15.18
N ALA A 99 45.32 69.22 14.30
CA ALA A 99 44.21 68.77 13.46
C ALA A 99 44.70 67.74 12.41
N ALA A 100 45.88 67.94 11.83
CA ALA A 100 46.51 67.01 10.90
C ALA A 100 46.80 65.65 11.54
N ILE A 101 47.40 65.65 12.73
CA ILE A 101 47.65 64.42 13.50
C ILE A 101 46.33 63.71 13.81
N SER A 102 45.30 64.44 14.24
CA SER A 102 44.00 63.87 14.56
C SER A 102 43.28 63.30 13.34
N ALA A 103 43.54 63.83 12.15
CA ALA A 103 43.02 63.35 10.87
C ALA A 103 43.85 62.18 10.28
N GLY A 104 44.88 61.71 10.98
CA GLY A 104 45.70 60.58 10.53
C GLY A 104 46.75 60.94 9.47
N VAL A 105 47.28 62.16 9.49
CA VAL A 105 48.42 62.52 8.64
C VAL A 105 49.62 61.63 8.98
N THR A 106 50.37 61.22 7.97
CA THR A 106 51.58 60.42 8.16
C THR A 106 52.72 61.25 8.71
N ASP A 107 52.89 62.48 8.20
CA ASP A 107 53.78 63.47 8.80
C ASP A 107 53.35 64.90 8.45
N TYR A 108 53.73 65.86 9.29
CA TYR A 108 53.44 67.28 9.12
C TYR A 108 54.75 68.08 9.04
N VAL A 109 54.99 68.73 7.89
CA VAL A 109 56.26 69.41 7.59
C VAL A 109 55.99 70.91 7.31
N PRO A 110 56.37 71.84 8.21
CA PRO A 110 56.20 73.28 7.99
C PRO A 110 57.24 73.85 6.99
N ARG A 111 56.86 74.90 6.23
CA ARG A 111 57.67 75.58 5.18
C ARG A 111 58.36 76.90 5.59
N ASP A 112 58.44 77.22 6.89
CA ASP A 112 59.22 78.38 7.40
C ASP A 112 60.35 77.96 8.38
N PRO A 113 61.65 78.29 8.15
CA PRO A 113 62.20 79.12 7.06
C PRO A 113 62.60 78.35 5.78
N PRO A 114 62.44 78.99 4.60
CA PRO A 114 62.38 78.33 3.28
C PRO A 114 63.69 77.69 2.77
N GLU A 115 64.83 77.96 3.39
CA GLU A 115 66.14 77.56 2.86
C GLU A 115 66.58 76.13 3.22
N LYS A 116 65.96 75.48 4.23
CA LYS A 116 66.37 74.14 4.72
C LYS A 116 65.31 73.04 4.63
N GLN A 117 64.09 73.36 4.20
CA GLN A 117 62.94 72.46 4.40
C GLN A 117 62.61 71.53 3.24
N ARG A 118 63.24 71.70 2.06
CA ARG A 118 63.11 70.73 0.97
C ARG A 118 63.78 69.39 1.30
N GLY A 119 64.93 69.41 1.98
CA GLY A 119 65.57 68.19 2.50
C GLY A 119 64.70 67.49 3.55
N ALA A 120 64.13 68.25 4.49
CA ALA A 120 63.23 67.70 5.51
C ALA A 120 61.98 67.04 4.93
N LEU A 121 61.43 67.57 3.83
CA LEU A 121 60.33 66.91 3.12
C LEU A 121 60.77 65.59 2.48
N VAL A 122 61.93 65.56 1.82
CA VAL A 122 62.47 64.34 1.22
C VAL A 122 62.69 63.27 2.30
N ASP A 123 63.31 63.64 3.43
CA ASP A 123 63.53 62.75 4.56
C ASP A 123 62.20 62.21 5.13
N ALA A 124 61.17 63.07 5.23
CA ALA A 124 59.85 62.68 5.71
C ALA A 124 59.13 61.72 4.75
N VAL A 125 59.25 61.94 3.43
CA VAL A 125 58.68 61.02 2.42
C VAL A 125 59.42 59.68 2.44
N GLU A 126 60.75 59.66 2.53
CA GLU A 126 61.53 58.43 2.67
C GLU A 126 61.16 57.66 3.94
N ALA A 127 61.04 58.34 5.08
CA ALA A 127 60.65 57.73 6.34
C ALA A 127 59.24 57.14 6.29
N ALA A 128 58.29 57.87 5.70
CA ALA A 128 56.91 57.44 5.55
C ALA A 128 56.76 56.20 4.67
N LEU A 129 57.51 56.11 3.58
CA LEU A 129 57.54 54.95 2.69
C LEU A 129 58.20 53.74 3.37
N ALA A 130 59.31 53.94 4.09
CA ALA A 130 60.01 52.87 4.80
C ALA A 130 59.20 52.30 5.98
N ASP A 131 58.36 53.11 6.62
CA ASP A 131 57.45 52.70 7.70
C ASP A 131 56.23 51.92 7.17
N ALA A 132 55.69 52.33 6.01
CA ALA A 132 54.65 51.59 5.31
C ALA A 132 55.12 50.17 4.92
N ASP A 133 56.32 50.03 4.36
CA ASP A 133 56.89 48.73 3.97
C ASP A 133 57.08 47.76 5.15
N ARG A 134 57.42 48.26 6.35
CA ARG A 134 57.59 47.41 7.55
C ARG A 134 56.27 46.88 8.10
N ARG A 135 55.22 47.70 8.12
CA ARG A 135 53.89 47.29 8.63
C ARG A 135 53.26 46.16 7.81
N PHE A 136 53.52 46.09 6.50
CA PHE A 136 53.04 45.00 5.66
C PHE A 136 53.81 43.69 5.91
N ALA A 137 55.10 43.74 6.23
CA ALA A 137 55.90 42.56 6.52
C ALA A 137 55.51 41.90 7.86
N ASP A 138 55.39 42.69 8.95
CA ASP A 138 55.11 42.18 10.31
C ASP A 138 53.68 41.59 10.44
N VAL A 139 52.72 42.07 9.65
CA VAL A 139 51.35 41.55 9.63
C VAL A 139 51.27 40.16 8.96
N THR A 140 52.24 39.77 8.13
CA THR A 140 52.15 38.53 7.32
C THR A 140 52.52 37.27 8.13
N GLU A 141 53.54 37.33 8.99
CA GLU A 141 54.01 36.16 9.77
C GLU A 141 53.09 35.87 10.97
N ALA A 142 52.74 36.90 11.74
CA ALA A 142 51.81 36.76 12.87
C ALA A 142 50.37 36.40 12.46
N LEU A 143 49.93 36.83 11.27
CA LEU A 143 48.64 36.43 10.71
C LEU A 143 48.67 34.97 10.23
N LYS A 144 49.79 34.53 9.65
CA LYS A 144 49.99 33.15 9.19
C LYS A 144 49.99 32.17 10.38
N ASP A 145 50.72 32.47 11.45
CA ASP A 145 50.75 31.62 12.65
C ASP A 145 49.36 31.55 13.30
N ARG A 146 48.72 32.70 13.52
CA ARG A 146 47.36 32.74 14.08
C ARG A 146 46.30 32.08 13.20
N SER A 147 46.43 32.15 11.87
CA SER A 147 45.53 31.46 10.93
C SER A 147 45.69 29.94 10.93
N MET A 148 46.87 29.41 11.28
CA MET A 148 47.05 27.97 11.47
C MET A 148 46.54 27.51 12.84
N ASP A 149 46.74 28.31 13.88
CA ASP A 149 46.28 28.00 15.24
C ASP A 149 44.74 28.03 15.35
N GLU A 150 44.07 29.01 14.74
CA GLU A 150 42.60 29.17 14.78
C GLU A 150 41.86 28.29 13.74
N ALA A 151 42.57 27.47 12.96
CA ALA A 151 41.93 26.62 11.97
C ALA A 151 41.06 25.53 12.64
N PRO A 152 39.80 25.30 12.21
CA PRO A 152 38.91 24.31 12.81
C PRO A 152 39.24 22.86 12.42
N VAL A 153 40.48 22.61 11.99
CA VAL A 153 41.00 21.29 11.58
C VAL A 153 42.37 21.11 12.24
N GLY A 154 42.71 19.87 12.60
CA GLY A 154 44.06 19.58 13.06
C GLY A 154 45.05 19.88 11.95
N ILE A 155 46.10 20.64 12.24
CA ILE A 155 47.19 20.95 11.32
C ILE A 155 48.47 20.41 11.93
N THR A 156 49.26 19.75 11.10
CA THR A 156 50.55 19.17 11.47
C THR A 156 51.57 19.52 10.40
N ILE A 157 52.82 19.78 10.81
CA ILE A 157 53.95 19.89 9.87
C ILE A 157 55.00 18.86 10.29
N ALA A 158 55.47 18.07 9.34
CA ALA A 158 56.48 17.05 9.55
C ALA A 158 57.75 17.34 8.73
N ASP A 159 58.91 17.02 9.29
CA ASP A 159 60.21 17.18 8.61
C ASP A 159 60.44 16.01 7.64
N GLY A 160 60.31 16.28 6.34
CA GLY A 160 60.46 15.29 5.26
C GLY A 160 61.90 14.83 5.03
N ASN A 161 62.88 15.56 5.56
CA ASN A 161 64.30 15.23 5.42
C ASN A 161 64.81 14.33 6.55
N ARG A 162 64.00 14.10 7.59
CA ARG A 162 64.36 13.26 8.73
C ARG A 162 63.74 11.88 8.60
N ARG A 163 64.51 10.88 9.04
CA ARG A 163 64.03 9.48 9.11
C ARG A 163 62.77 9.42 9.97
N ASP A 164 61.76 8.71 9.48
CA ASP A 164 60.45 8.53 10.14
C ASP A 164 59.58 9.80 10.16
N THR A 165 59.90 10.81 9.33
CA THR A 165 59.07 12.00 9.05
C THR A 165 58.43 12.60 10.32
N PRO A 166 59.23 13.00 11.32
CA PRO A 166 58.73 13.41 12.62
C PRO A 166 58.00 14.77 12.55
N LEU A 167 56.95 14.92 13.35
CA LEU A 167 56.22 16.17 13.53
C LEU A 167 57.13 17.24 14.15
N ILE A 168 57.09 18.44 13.59
CA ILE A 168 57.81 19.64 14.06
C ILE A 168 56.87 20.79 14.45
N TYR A 169 55.59 20.68 14.12
CA TYR A 169 54.53 21.60 14.54
C TYR A 169 53.19 20.87 14.56
N VAL A 170 52.33 21.22 15.53
CA VAL A 170 50.91 20.89 15.58
C VAL A 170 50.13 22.11 16.08
N ASN A 171 48.88 22.30 15.66
CA ASN A 171 48.03 23.39 16.15
C ASN A 171 47.11 22.94 17.31
N GLU A 172 46.44 23.90 17.96
CA GLU A 172 45.52 23.64 19.08
C GLU A 172 44.39 22.66 18.69
N ALA A 173 43.82 22.80 17.49
CA ALA A 173 42.77 21.89 17.00
C ALA A 173 43.24 20.42 16.86
N PHE A 174 44.52 20.17 16.58
CA PHE A 174 45.08 18.81 16.59
C PHE A 174 45.16 18.25 18.01
N GLU A 175 45.56 19.07 18.98
CA GLU A 175 45.59 18.68 20.39
C GLU A 175 44.18 18.35 20.90
N GLU A 176 43.19 19.18 20.58
CA GLU A 176 41.79 18.96 20.93
C GLU A 176 41.23 17.68 20.29
N LEU A 177 41.47 17.46 19.00
CA LEU A 177 41.00 16.28 18.26
C LEU A 177 41.59 14.98 18.80
N THR A 178 42.89 14.98 19.11
CA THR A 178 43.63 13.74 19.39
C THR A 178 43.88 13.51 20.88
N GLY A 179 43.73 14.53 21.71
CA GLY A 179 44.02 14.52 23.14
C GLY A 179 45.51 14.46 23.48
N TYR A 180 46.40 14.67 22.50
CA TYR A 180 47.85 14.74 22.70
C TYR A 180 48.33 16.20 22.69
N ASP A 181 49.08 16.59 23.72
CA ASP A 181 49.71 17.91 23.76
C ASP A 181 50.94 17.97 22.82
N GLU A 182 51.27 19.16 22.30
CA GLU A 182 52.39 19.43 21.39
C GLU A 182 53.69 18.81 21.89
N ALA A 183 54.01 19.02 23.17
CA ALA A 183 55.22 18.49 23.81
C ALA A 183 55.31 16.94 23.80
N GLN A 184 54.19 16.24 23.63
CA GLN A 184 54.11 14.78 23.59
C GLN A 184 54.23 14.21 22.17
N VAL A 185 54.02 15.03 21.15
CA VAL A 185 53.96 14.62 19.73
C VAL A 185 55.11 15.16 18.89
N LEU A 186 55.69 16.30 19.26
CA LEU A 186 56.87 16.83 18.57
C LEU A 186 58.03 15.81 18.59
N GLY A 187 58.64 15.60 17.42
CA GLY A 187 59.70 14.64 17.22
C GLY A 187 59.24 13.20 16.98
N ARG A 188 57.93 12.92 16.91
CA ARG A 188 57.35 11.60 16.64
C ARG A 188 56.60 11.58 15.31
N ASN A 189 56.42 10.40 14.74
CA ASN A 189 55.59 10.21 13.55
C ASN A 189 54.09 10.26 13.91
N CYS A 190 53.26 10.84 13.03
CA CYS A 190 51.81 10.96 13.22
C CYS A 190 51.07 9.60 13.20
N ASN A 191 51.73 8.52 12.79
CA ASN A 191 51.24 7.13 12.91
C ASN A 191 50.94 6.70 14.35
N LEU A 192 51.34 7.49 15.36
CA LEU A 192 50.94 7.27 16.75
C LEU A 192 49.41 7.27 16.97
N LEU A 193 48.64 7.87 16.05
CA LEU A 193 47.18 7.86 16.04
C LEU A 193 46.59 6.57 15.46
N GLN A 194 47.39 5.72 14.82
CA GLN A 194 46.94 4.47 14.22
C GLN A 194 46.86 3.36 15.28
N GLY A 195 45.94 2.43 15.10
CA GLY A 195 45.69 1.30 16.00
C GLY A 195 45.19 0.06 15.28
N PRO A 196 44.61 -0.92 16.00
CA PRO A 196 44.31 -2.24 15.46
C PRO A 196 43.35 -2.25 14.27
N ASP A 197 42.36 -1.35 14.24
CA ASP A 197 41.37 -1.26 13.15
C ASP A 197 41.68 -0.13 12.16
N SER A 198 42.88 0.46 12.21
CA SER A 198 43.34 1.34 11.14
C SER A 198 43.51 0.53 9.86
N ALA A 199 42.77 0.88 8.81
CA ALA A 199 42.75 0.09 7.57
C ALA A 199 44.14 0.03 6.93
N ASP A 200 44.68 -1.19 6.80
CA ASP A 200 46.02 -1.44 6.22
C ASP A 200 46.19 -0.83 4.81
N GLU A 201 45.12 -0.83 4.01
CA GLU A 201 45.11 -0.23 2.66
C GLU A 201 45.32 1.29 2.71
N SER A 202 44.57 2.01 3.54
CA SER A 202 44.71 3.47 3.68
C SER A 202 46.04 3.88 4.30
N VAL A 203 46.58 3.06 5.21
CA VAL A 203 47.92 3.27 5.79
C VAL A 203 49.01 3.07 4.74
N ALA A 204 48.90 2.01 3.92
CA ALA A 204 49.83 1.77 2.83
C ALA A 204 49.78 2.87 1.76
N GLU A 205 48.59 3.33 1.39
CA GLU A 205 48.39 4.43 0.43
C GLU A 205 49.07 5.73 0.91
N MET A 206 48.92 6.08 2.19
CA MET A 206 49.63 7.22 2.77
C MET A 206 51.14 7.05 2.72
N ALA A 207 51.65 5.86 3.08
CA ALA A 207 53.09 5.59 3.09
C ALA A 207 53.68 5.69 1.67
N GLU A 208 53.02 5.11 0.68
CA GLU A 208 53.44 5.16 -0.73
C GLU A 208 53.45 6.60 -1.28
N ALA A 209 52.42 7.39 -0.98
CA ALA A 209 52.35 8.78 -1.42
C ALA A 209 53.42 9.66 -0.75
N ILE A 210 53.66 9.46 0.55
CA ILE A 210 54.74 10.16 1.28
C ILE A 210 56.10 9.81 0.65
N ASP A 211 56.37 8.52 0.41
CA ASP A 211 57.63 8.06 -0.20
C ASP A 211 57.81 8.60 -1.64
N ALA A 212 56.72 8.77 -2.38
CA ALA A 212 56.73 9.35 -3.72
C ALA A 212 56.81 10.89 -3.74
N GLY A 213 56.60 11.55 -2.60
CA GLY A 213 56.50 13.01 -2.53
C GLY A 213 55.23 13.55 -3.18
N GLU A 214 54.13 12.79 -3.13
CA GLU A 214 52.84 13.13 -3.74
C GLU A 214 51.79 13.47 -2.67
N PRO A 215 50.80 14.33 -2.97
CA PRO A 215 49.70 14.61 -2.07
C PRO A 215 48.77 13.39 -1.95
N VAL A 216 48.21 13.16 -0.75
CA VAL A 216 47.28 12.05 -0.48
C VAL A 216 46.13 12.49 0.43
N ARG A 217 44.96 11.90 0.21
CA ARG A 217 43.79 12.05 1.09
C ARG A 217 43.20 10.67 1.36
N VAL A 218 43.13 10.28 2.63
CA VAL A 218 42.48 9.02 3.03
C VAL A 218 41.57 9.21 4.24
N GLU A 219 40.61 8.31 4.39
CA GLU A 219 39.78 8.20 5.59
C GLU A 219 40.14 6.89 6.31
N LEU A 220 40.62 7.00 7.55
CA LEU A 220 41.03 5.85 8.34
C LEU A 220 40.58 5.97 9.79
N ARG A 221 40.49 4.84 10.48
CA ARG A 221 40.23 4.82 11.91
C ARG A 221 41.48 5.21 12.68
N ASN A 222 41.38 6.20 13.54
CA ASN A 222 42.43 6.65 14.44
C ASN A 222 41.95 6.62 15.88
N TYR A 223 42.90 6.75 16.79
CA TYR A 223 42.72 6.61 18.22
C TYR A 223 43.28 7.83 18.94
N THR A 224 42.50 8.40 19.84
CA THR A 224 42.95 9.48 20.72
C THR A 224 43.98 8.96 21.73
N ARG A 225 44.63 9.86 22.48
CA ARG A 225 45.56 9.50 23.57
C ARG A 225 44.95 8.54 24.59
N ASP A 226 43.65 8.68 24.87
CA ASP A 226 42.93 7.86 25.83
C ASP A 226 42.33 6.57 25.20
N GLY A 227 42.55 6.36 23.90
CA GLY A 227 42.16 5.15 23.16
C GLY A 227 40.76 5.19 22.55
N GLU A 228 40.11 6.37 22.52
CA GLU A 228 38.82 6.54 21.87
C GLU A 228 38.96 6.52 20.34
N GLU A 229 38.05 5.83 19.68
CA GLU A 229 38.07 5.62 18.23
C GLU A 229 37.36 6.74 17.49
N PHE A 230 38.00 7.30 16.47
CA PHE A 230 37.37 8.26 15.57
C PHE A 230 37.78 8.02 14.11
N TRP A 231 36.93 8.39 13.17
CA TRP A 231 37.26 8.41 11.75
C TRP A 231 37.99 9.69 11.42
N ASN A 232 39.27 9.58 11.08
CA ASN A 232 40.08 10.69 10.66
C ASN A 232 40.13 10.75 9.13
N ARG A 233 39.67 11.86 8.55
CA ARG A 233 40.05 12.21 7.18
C ARG A 233 41.35 12.99 7.25
N VAL A 234 42.42 12.39 6.72
CA VAL A 234 43.74 13.00 6.68
C VAL A 234 44.11 13.39 5.26
N ASP A 235 44.50 14.64 5.10
CA ASP A 235 45.02 15.24 3.87
C ASP A 235 46.50 15.57 4.08
N ILE A 236 47.41 15.02 3.28
CA ILE A 236 48.85 15.28 3.40
C ILE A 236 49.34 15.90 2.10
N ALA A 237 50.05 17.03 2.20
CA ALA A 237 50.63 17.73 1.06
C ALA A 237 52.14 17.97 1.27
N PRO A 238 52.99 17.65 0.26
CA PRO A 238 54.41 17.96 0.30
C PRO A 238 54.65 19.48 0.15
N VAL A 239 55.68 19.99 0.83
CA VAL A 239 56.16 21.36 0.71
C VAL A 239 57.58 21.34 0.14
N GLU A 240 57.72 21.89 -1.06
CA GLU A 240 58.97 21.90 -1.82
C GLU A 240 59.77 23.18 -1.58
N ASN A 241 61.09 23.08 -1.72
CA ASN A 241 61.98 24.25 -1.83
C ASN A 241 62.03 24.80 -3.27
N ASP A 242 62.76 25.90 -3.48
CA ASP A 242 62.97 26.50 -4.82
C ASP A 242 63.65 25.57 -5.84
N ALA A 243 64.25 24.46 -5.39
CA ALA A 243 64.87 23.44 -6.23
C ALA A 243 63.92 22.28 -6.60
N GLY A 244 62.67 22.30 -6.11
CA GLY A 244 61.68 21.24 -6.33
C GLY A 244 61.91 19.99 -5.46
N GLU A 245 62.69 20.10 -4.38
CA GLU A 245 62.90 19.00 -3.42
C GLU A 245 61.91 19.14 -2.26
N VAL A 246 61.22 18.06 -1.90
CA VAL A 246 60.31 18.03 -0.75
C VAL A 246 61.11 18.24 0.54
N THR A 247 60.71 19.25 1.32
CA THR A 247 61.37 19.59 2.59
C THR A 247 60.53 19.23 3.81
N HIS A 248 59.21 19.40 3.70
CA HIS A 248 58.25 19.17 4.78
C HIS A 248 56.97 18.57 4.22
N TYR A 249 56.14 18.03 5.10
CA TYR A 249 54.76 17.65 4.77
C TYR A 249 53.82 18.40 5.69
N VAL A 250 52.73 18.92 5.14
CA VAL A 250 51.63 19.50 5.91
C VAL A 250 50.48 18.50 5.91
N GLY A 251 50.04 18.10 7.10
CA GLY A 251 48.90 17.20 7.30
C GLY A 251 47.71 17.94 7.90
N PHE A 252 46.51 17.73 7.36
CA PHE A 252 45.26 18.22 7.91
C PHE A 252 44.41 17.05 8.39
N GLN A 253 43.94 17.08 9.63
CA GLN A 253 43.10 16.05 10.24
C GLN A 253 41.70 16.60 10.50
N THR A 254 40.69 15.88 10.03
CA THR A 254 39.28 16.21 10.27
C THR A 254 38.58 14.99 10.86
N ASP A 255 37.92 15.15 12.01
CA ASP A 255 36.99 14.14 12.50
C ASP A 255 35.77 14.06 11.57
N VAL A 256 35.56 12.88 10.98
CA VAL A 256 34.41 12.58 10.13
C VAL A 256 33.55 11.46 10.72
N THR A 257 33.71 11.14 12.02
CA THR A 257 33.00 10.07 12.71
C THR A 257 31.49 10.20 12.58
N GLU A 258 30.93 11.36 12.94
CA GLU A 258 29.48 11.59 12.85
C GLU A 258 28.93 11.36 11.43
N ARG A 259 29.68 11.82 10.41
CA ARG A 259 29.31 11.64 9.00
C ARG A 259 29.33 10.15 8.61
N VAL A 260 30.41 9.44 8.93
CA VAL A 260 30.58 8.02 8.57
C VAL A 260 29.55 7.16 9.29
N GLU A 261 29.24 7.45 10.56
CA GLU A 261 28.22 6.73 11.33
C GLU A 261 26.81 7.00 10.78
N ALA A 262 26.49 8.25 10.45
CA ALA A 262 25.21 8.61 9.84
C ALA A 262 25.02 7.94 8.47
N GLU A 263 26.05 7.93 7.61
CA GLU A 263 26.02 7.24 6.32
C GLU A 263 25.81 5.72 6.49
N ARG A 264 26.48 5.10 7.46
CA ARG A 264 26.32 3.67 7.77
C ARG A 264 24.93 3.34 8.27
N GLU A 265 24.38 4.14 9.18
CA GLU A 265 23.03 3.93 9.70
C GLU A 265 21.98 4.14 8.60
N ALA A 266 22.10 5.20 7.79
CA ALA A 266 21.22 5.44 6.65
C ALA A 266 21.27 4.28 5.65
N ARG A 267 22.45 3.72 5.39
CA ARG A 267 22.61 2.54 4.54
C ARG A 267 21.93 1.31 5.12
N ARG A 268 22.12 1.01 6.41
CA ARG A 268 21.45 -0.12 7.07
C ARG A 268 19.94 0.02 7.03
N GLN A 269 19.41 1.22 7.29
CA GLN A 269 17.98 1.49 7.21
C GLN A 269 17.45 1.34 5.78
N ALA A 270 18.19 1.83 4.78
CA ALA A 270 17.81 1.68 3.37
C ALA A 270 17.81 0.20 2.93
N GLU A 271 18.82 -0.58 3.34
CA GLU A 271 18.90 -2.02 3.06
C GLU A 271 17.75 -2.77 3.74
N LYS A 272 17.44 -2.46 5.00
CA LYS A 272 16.30 -3.04 5.74
C LYS A 272 14.96 -2.70 5.07
N ALA A 273 14.72 -1.42 4.77
CA ALA A 273 13.49 -0.97 4.13
C ALA A 273 13.31 -1.60 2.73
N ARG A 274 14.41 -1.80 2.01
CA ARG A 274 14.39 -2.51 0.72
C ARG A 274 13.98 -3.97 0.87
N ALA A 275 14.56 -4.69 1.83
CA ALA A 275 14.22 -6.09 2.08
C ALA A 275 12.75 -6.26 2.53
N GLU A 276 12.26 -5.37 3.40
CA GLU A 276 10.85 -5.34 3.81
C GLU A 276 9.93 -5.10 2.60
N ARG A 277 10.28 -4.13 1.75
CA ARG A 277 9.51 -3.83 0.54
C ARG A 277 9.48 -4.99 -0.45
N GLU A 278 10.62 -5.63 -0.71
CA GLU A 278 10.71 -6.79 -1.60
C GLU A 278 9.84 -7.96 -1.08
N THR A 279 9.78 -8.15 0.25
CA THR A 279 8.91 -9.16 0.89
C THR A 279 7.43 -8.83 0.68
N VAL A 280 7.03 -7.57 0.88
CA VAL A 280 5.63 -7.14 0.68
C VAL A 280 5.23 -7.22 -0.78
N GLU A 281 6.09 -6.80 -1.72
CA GLU A 281 5.81 -6.90 -3.16
C GLU A 281 5.63 -8.36 -3.58
N ALA A 282 6.49 -9.27 -3.13
CA ALA A 282 6.33 -10.71 -3.41
C ALA A 282 5.03 -11.30 -2.85
N LEU A 283 4.62 -10.89 -1.64
CA LEU A 283 3.35 -11.30 -1.06
C LEU A 283 2.17 -10.82 -1.91
N LEU A 284 2.17 -9.55 -2.33
CA LEU A 284 1.09 -8.97 -3.14
C LEU A 284 0.99 -9.65 -4.51
N ASP A 285 2.13 -9.87 -5.19
CA ASP A 285 2.16 -10.55 -6.49
C ASP A 285 1.60 -11.98 -6.39
N ARG A 286 1.95 -12.71 -5.32
CA ARG A 286 1.42 -14.05 -5.04
C ARG A 286 -0.10 -14.02 -4.82
N LEU A 287 -0.58 -13.06 -4.03
CA LEU A 287 -2.01 -12.91 -3.74
C LEU A 287 -2.83 -12.51 -4.98
N ASP A 288 -2.34 -11.58 -5.79
CA ASP A 288 -2.99 -11.18 -7.05
C ASP A 288 -3.03 -12.34 -8.05
N GLY A 289 -1.96 -13.13 -8.12
CA GLY A 289 -1.90 -14.38 -8.88
C GLY A 289 -2.97 -15.37 -8.43
N LEU A 290 -3.04 -15.65 -7.13
CA LEU A 290 -4.05 -16.56 -6.55
C LEU A 290 -5.48 -16.12 -6.88
N VAL A 291 -5.82 -14.84 -6.67
CA VAL A 291 -7.16 -14.32 -6.98
C VAL A 291 -7.49 -14.48 -8.46
N THR A 292 -6.54 -14.15 -9.34
CA THR A 292 -6.73 -14.24 -10.79
C THR A 292 -6.93 -15.68 -11.24
N ASP A 293 -6.12 -16.59 -10.73
CA ASP A 293 -6.17 -18.01 -11.08
C ASP A 293 -7.47 -18.64 -10.59
N VAL A 294 -7.86 -18.37 -9.33
CA VAL A 294 -9.11 -18.87 -8.76
C VAL A 294 -10.30 -18.33 -9.55
N THR A 295 -10.35 -17.03 -9.81
CA THR A 295 -11.46 -16.42 -10.58
C THR A 295 -11.55 -17.01 -11.98
N SER A 296 -10.42 -17.22 -12.65
CA SER A 296 -10.40 -17.86 -13.97
C SER A 296 -10.86 -19.31 -13.93
N GLY A 297 -10.48 -20.06 -12.88
CA GLY A 297 -10.94 -21.42 -12.66
C GLY A 297 -12.45 -21.49 -12.42
N LEU A 298 -12.99 -20.59 -11.60
CA LEU A 298 -14.42 -20.48 -11.34
C LEU A 298 -15.22 -20.12 -12.60
N LEU A 299 -14.75 -19.16 -13.40
CA LEU A 299 -15.42 -18.76 -14.65
C LEU A 299 -15.45 -19.88 -15.71
N GLY A 300 -14.50 -20.80 -15.67
CA GLY A 300 -14.43 -21.95 -16.58
C GLY A 300 -15.16 -23.19 -16.07
N ALA A 301 -15.68 -23.18 -14.84
CA ALA A 301 -16.33 -24.34 -14.25
C ALA A 301 -17.77 -24.48 -14.76
N GLU A 302 -18.13 -25.68 -15.24
CA GLU A 302 -19.50 -26.02 -15.66
C GLU A 302 -20.25 -26.83 -14.58
N THR A 303 -19.54 -27.25 -13.53
CA THR A 303 -20.12 -28.03 -12.44
C THR A 303 -19.62 -27.58 -11.08
N ARG A 304 -20.41 -27.83 -10.04
CA ARG A 304 -20.05 -27.58 -8.64
C ARG A 304 -18.73 -28.25 -8.27
N ALA A 305 -18.61 -29.55 -8.52
CA ALA A 305 -17.36 -30.28 -8.27
C ALA A 305 -16.16 -29.68 -9.02
N ALA A 306 -16.34 -29.21 -10.26
CA ALA A 306 -15.27 -28.55 -11.01
C ALA A 306 -14.89 -27.18 -10.40
N ALA A 307 -15.87 -26.40 -9.92
CA ALA A 307 -15.63 -25.13 -9.26
C ALA A 307 -14.89 -25.32 -7.91
N GLU A 308 -15.33 -26.27 -7.10
CA GLU A 308 -14.71 -26.60 -5.81
C GLU A 308 -13.28 -27.13 -5.98
N ALA A 309 -13.06 -28.02 -6.96
CA ALA A 309 -11.73 -28.53 -7.28
C ALA A 309 -10.82 -27.39 -7.75
N ALA A 310 -11.33 -26.50 -8.62
CA ALA A 310 -10.55 -25.37 -9.11
C ALA A 310 -10.04 -24.46 -7.98
N VAL A 311 -10.84 -24.24 -6.94
CA VAL A 311 -10.47 -23.43 -5.76
C VAL A 311 -9.46 -24.17 -4.89
N THR A 312 -9.79 -25.39 -4.47
CA THR A 312 -8.96 -26.18 -3.53
C THR A 312 -7.58 -26.48 -4.10
N GLU A 313 -7.49 -26.88 -5.37
CA GLU A 313 -6.21 -27.16 -6.04
C GLU A 313 -5.31 -25.91 -6.16
N ARG A 314 -5.88 -24.75 -6.47
CA ARG A 314 -5.11 -23.49 -6.62
C ARG A 314 -4.62 -22.93 -5.30
N LEU A 315 -5.41 -23.10 -4.24
CA LEU A 315 -4.96 -22.78 -2.90
C LEU A 315 -3.75 -23.65 -2.55
N VAL A 316 -3.84 -24.97 -2.65
CA VAL A 316 -2.73 -25.86 -2.29
C VAL A 316 -1.52 -25.74 -3.22
N ALA A 317 -1.70 -25.27 -4.46
CA ALA A 317 -0.58 -24.95 -5.35
C ALA A 317 0.29 -23.77 -4.84
N THR A 318 -0.21 -23.04 -3.84
CA THR A 318 0.53 -21.99 -3.12
C THR A 318 1.32 -22.64 -1.98
N ASP A 319 2.60 -22.29 -1.82
CA ASP A 319 3.53 -22.98 -0.90
C ASP A 319 3.13 -22.84 0.59
N GLU A 320 2.22 -21.94 0.93
CA GLU A 320 1.82 -21.66 2.31
C GLU A 320 0.65 -22.54 2.80
N TYR A 321 -0.12 -23.13 1.88
CA TYR A 321 -1.33 -23.88 2.21
C TYR A 321 -1.10 -25.40 2.06
N ALA A 322 -1.28 -26.13 3.16
CA ALA A 322 -1.06 -27.58 3.23
C ALA A 322 -2.27 -28.37 2.72
N VAL A 323 -3.47 -27.93 3.10
CA VAL A 323 -4.75 -28.59 2.77
C VAL A 323 -5.79 -27.52 2.53
N ALA A 324 -6.59 -27.68 1.48
CA ALA A 324 -7.80 -26.90 1.25
C ALA A 324 -8.95 -27.85 0.93
N TRP A 325 -10.10 -27.63 1.56
CA TRP A 325 -11.28 -28.47 1.33
C TRP A 325 -12.57 -27.69 1.43
N ILE A 326 -13.58 -28.15 0.70
CA ILE A 326 -14.94 -27.66 0.73
C ILE A 326 -15.85 -28.81 1.16
N GLY A 327 -16.76 -28.53 2.08
CA GLY A 327 -17.76 -29.48 2.53
C GLY A 327 -19.07 -28.81 2.86
N GLU A 328 -20.15 -29.56 2.69
CA GLU A 328 -21.50 -29.17 3.06
C GLU A 328 -21.96 -29.93 4.32
N ALA A 329 -22.88 -29.30 5.06
CA ALA A 329 -23.53 -29.96 6.18
C ALA A 329 -24.59 -30.92 5.64
N GLU A 330 -24.51 -32.19 6.00
CA GLU A 330 -25.47 -33.20 5.57
C GLU A 330 -26.89 -32.87 6.12
N PRO A 331 -27.96 -33.04 5.32
CA PRO A 331 -29.33 -32.86 5.80
C PRO A 331 -29.71 -33.88 6.87
N GLY A 332 -30.28 -33.42 7.99
CA GLY A 332 -30.75 -34.28 9.08
C GLY A 332 -29.63 -34.91 9.92
N THR A 333 -28.36 -34.63 9.63
CA THR A 333 -27.23 -35.03 10.47
C THR A 333 -26.48 -33.79 10.96
N ASP A 334 -25.94 -33.81 12.18
CA ASP A 334 -25.06 -32.75 12.66
C ASP A 334 -23.61 -33.04 12.25
N THR A 335 -23.38 -33.35 10.96
CA THR A 335 -22.05 -33.67 10.43
C THR A 335 -21.76 -32.87 9.16
N ILE A 336 -20.52 -32.40 9.03
CA ILE A 336 -19.95 -31.87 7.80
C ILE A 336 -18.96 -32.88 7.26
N THR A 337 -19.14 -33.28 6.01
CA THR A 337 -18.20 -34.13 5.27
C THR A 337 -17.47 -33.30 4.23
N PRO A 338 -16.13 -33.38 4.15
CA PRO A 338 -15.38 -32.80 3.04
C PRO A 338 -15.73 -33.51 1.73
N ASP A 339 -16.39 -32.82 0.80
CA ASP A 339 -16.80 -33.37 -0.49
C ASP A 339 -15.67 -33.27 -1.52
N THR A 340 -14.97 -32.13 -1.50
CA THR A 340 -13.85 -31.83 -2.39
C THR A 340 -12.66 -31.34 -1.58
N TRP A 341 -11.47 -31.88 -1.83
CA TRP A 341 -10.25 -31.43 -1.17
C TRP A 341 -9.00 -31.61 -2.03
N ALA A 342 -7.99 -30.82 -1.71
CA ALA A 342 -6.62 -30.96 -2.20
C ALA A 342 -5.66 -30.80 -1.02
N GLY A 343 -4.46 -31.37 -1.10
CA GLY A 343 -3.45 -31.18 -0.06
C GLY A 343 -2.61 -32.39 0.28
N ASP A 344 -1.81 -32.18 1.31
CA ASP A 344 -0.87 -33.17 1.85
C ASP A 344 -1.56 -34.24 2.72
N ALA A 345 -2.81 -34.01 3.14
CA ALA A 345 -3.57 -34.94 3.97
C ALA A 345 -5.10 -34.84 3.74
N GLU A 346 -5.78 -35.98 3.93
CA GLU A 346 -7.23 -36.07 3.83
C GLU A 346 -7.92 -35.40 5.04
N PRO A 347 -8.83 -34.43 4.83
CA PRO A 347 -9.52 -33.73 5.92
C PRO A 347 -10.48 -34.64 6.70
N PRO A 348 -10.72 -34.37 7.99
CA PRO A 348 -11.67 -35.13 8.80
C PRO A 348 -13.14 -34.72 8.51
N ALA A 349 -14.07 -35.65 8.74
CA ALA A 349 -15.48 -35.29 8.93
C ALA A 349 -15.68 -34.72 10.34
N LEU A 350 -16.59 -33.75 10.50
CA LEU A 350 -16.73 -32.95 11.73
C LEU A 350 -18.17 -32.94 12.23
N GLU A 351 -18.34 -32.99 13.54
CA GLU A 351 -19.66 -32.80 14.16
C GLU A 351 -19.98 -31.31 14.37
N LEU A 352 -21.23 -30.92 14.12
CA LEU A 352 -21.75 -29.55 14.19
C LEU A 352 -22.31 -29.16 15.57
N ALA A 353 -22.17 -30.02 16.58
CA ALA A 353 -22.75 -29.87 17.91
C ALA A 353 -22.57 -28.46 18.49
N ALA A 354 -23.56 -27.98 19.24
CA ALA A 354 -23.63 -26.60 19.73
C ALA A 354 -22.43 -26.17 20.60
N ASP A 355 -21.77 -27.12 21.26
CA ASP A 355 -20.59 -26.95 22.12
C ASP A 355 -19.25 -27.25 21.42
N ALA A 356 -19.26 -27.63 20.13
CA ALA A 356 -18.04 -27.89 19.38
C ALA A 356 -17.18 -26.62 19.27
N GLU A 357 -15.92 -26.70 19.72
CA GLU A 357 -14.92 -25.63 19.69
C GLU A 357 -14.18 -25.54 18.34
N ASP A 358 -14.48 -26.43 17.38
CA ASP A 358 -13.84 -26.46 16.08
C ASP A 358 -14.16 -25.17 15.26
N PRO A 359 -13.14 -24.48 14.73
CA PRO A 359 -13.35 -23.24 13.96
C PRO A 359 -14.22 -23.43 12.72
N VAL A 360 -14.17 -24.60 12.05
CA VAL A 360 -15.00 -24.90 10.88
C VAL A 360 -16.46 -25.09 11.30
N ALA A 361 -16.71 -25.85 12.36
CA ALA A 361 -18.06 -26.04 12.89
C ALA A 361 -18.68 -24.69 13.33
N ARG A 362 -17.88 -23.84 13.98
CA ARG A 362 -18.31 -22.49 14.35
C ARG A 362 -18.62 -21.63 13.12
N ALA A 363 -17.78 -21.67 12.09
CA ALA A 363 -17.97 -20.90 10.87
C ALA A 363 -19.30 -21.25 10.18
N VAL A 364 -19.62 -22.54 10.06
CA VAL A 364 -20.89 -23.00 9.47
C VAL A 364 -22.08 -22.54 10.30
N ARG A 365 -22.01 -22.66 11.63
CA ARG A 365 -23.11 -22.31 12.55
C ARG A 365 -23.39 -20.81 12.60
N THR A 366 -22.35 -19.98 12.70
CA THR A 366 -22.51 -18.52 12.85
C THR A 366 -22.60 -17.81 11.51
N GLY A 367 -22.10 -18.41 10.43
CA GLY A 367 -21.86 -17.72 9.17
C GLY A 367 -20.71 -16.72 9.21
N GLU A 368 -19.93 -16.69 10.30
CA GLU A 368 -18.79 -15.80 10.45
C GLU A 368 -17.48 -16.52 10.13
N ARG A 369 -16.57 -15.83 9.45
CA ARG A 369 -15.23 -16.30 9.12
C ARG A 369 -14.41 -16.53 10.40
N GLN A 370 -13.67 -17.63 10.47
CA GLN A 370 -12.76 -17.93 11.57
C GLN A 370 -11.33 -18.02 11.05
N PHE A 371 -10.40 -17.38 11.76
CA PHE A 371 -8.97 -17.49 11.51
C PHE A 371 -8.28 -17.80 12.83
N VAL A 372 -7.50 -18.86 12.87
CA VAL A 372 -6.75 -19.28 14.05
C VAL A 372 -5.29 -19.53 13.68
N GLY A 373 -4.37 -19.10 14.54
CA GLY A 373 -2.96 -19.46 14.43
C GLY A 373 -2.70 -20.89 14.93
N ALA A 374 -1.44 -21.32 14.89
CA ALA A 374 -1.01 -22.68 15.23
C ALA A 374 -1.62 -23.24 16.52
N ASP A 375 -1.62 -22.46 17.61
CA ASP A 375 -2.16 -22.88 18.92
C ASP A 375 -3.68 -23.11 18.93
N GLY A 376 -4.40 -22.56 17.94
CA GLY A 376 -5.85 -22.70 17.82
C GLY A 376 -6.29 -23.74 16.79
N VAL A 377 -5.35 -24.44 16.13
CA VAL A 377 -5.68 -25.49 15.16
C VAL A 377 -6.04 -26.78 15.92
N PRO A 378 -7.23 -27.36 15.72
CA PRO A 378 -7.60 -28.62 16.36
C PRO A 378 -6.65 -29.78 16.01
N GLU A 379 -6.41 -30.69 16.96
CA GLU A 379 -5.53 -31.86 16.80
C GLU A 379 -5.92 -32.73 15.59
N VAL A 380 -7.22 -32.81 15.28
CA VAL A 380 -7.74 -33.56 14.12
C VAL A 380 -7.20 -33.10 12.76
N TYR A 381 -6.69 -31.87 12.67
CA TYR A 381 -5.95 -31.38 11.51
C TYR A 381 -4.45 -31.45 11.71
N ALA A 382 -3.95 -31.00 12.87
CA ALA A 382 -2.52 -30.91 13.14
C ALA A 382 -1.82 -32.28 13.09
N ASP A 383 -2.44 -33.34 13.65
CA ASP A 383 -1.88 -34.70 13.71
C ASP A 383 -1.76 -35.38 12.33
N LYS A 384 -2.50 -34.86 11.33
CA LYS A 384 -2.47 -35.37 9.96
C LYS A 384 -1.32 -34.77 9.14
N LEU A 385 -0.71 -33.68 9.60
CA LEU A 385 0.41 -33.03 8.92
C LEU A 385 1.75 -33.42 9.57
N PRO A 386 2.81 -33.74 8.79
CA PRO A 386 4.08 -34.23 9.34
C PRO A 386 4.76 -33.26 10.30
N ASP A 387 4.67 -31.96 10.00
CA ASP A 387 5.33 -30.88 10.74
C ASP A 387 4.34 -30.06 11.59
N GLY A 388 3.08 -30.50 11.68
CA GLY A 388 1.98 -29.74 12.28
C GLY A 388 1.39 -28.66 11.35
N ALA A 389 0.53 -27.81 11.91
CA ALA A 389 -0.18 -26.75 11.17
C ALA A 389 0.20 -25.36 11.72
N GLY A 390 0.42 -24.40 10.83
CA GLY A 390 0.72 -23.01 11.19
C GLY A 390 -0.53 -22.19 11.52
N GLY A 391 -1.70 -22.66 11.08
CA GLY A 391 -2.99 -22.01 11.27
C GLY A 391 -4.11 -22.67 10.47
N LEU A 392 -5.32 -22.20 10.67
CA LEU A 392 -6.52 -22.65 9.96
C LEU A 392 -7.44 -21.46 9.67
N ALA A 393 -7.91 -21.37 8.43
CA ALA A 393 -8.96 -20.46 8.00
C ALA A 393 -10.23 -21.26 7.69
N ALA A 394 -11.37 -20.88 8.27
CA ALA A 394 -12.67 -21.44 7.96
C ALA A 394 -13.61 -20.34 7.43
N LEU A 395 -14.07 -20.50 6.20
CA LEU A 395 -14.71 -19.47 5.41
C LEU A 395 -16.09 -19.96 4.94
N PRO A 396 -17.19 -19.47 5.51
CA PRO A 396 -18.54 -19.82 5.07
C PRO A 396 -18.77 -19.38 3.62
N LEU A 397 -19.27 -20.30 2.80
CA LEU A 397 -19.60 -20.03 1.40
C LEU A 397 -21.05 -19.54 1.32
N ARG A 398 -21.29 -18.25 1.55
CA ARG A 398 -22.66 -17.69 1.57
C ARG A 398 -22.88 -16.67 0.46
N TYR A 399 -24.06 -16.71 -0.14
CA TYR A 399 -24.55 -15.69 -1.07
C TYR A 399 -25.99 -15.32 -0.72
N GLY A 400 -26.20 -14.09 -0.24
CA GLY A 400 -27.47 -13.70 0.40
C GLY A 400 -27.73 -14.55 1.65
N ASP A 401 -28.95 -15.07 1.77
CA ASP A 401 -29.35 -15.94 2.88
C ASP A 401 -28.98 -17.42 2.65
N VAL A 402 -28.45 -17.77 1.47
CA VAL A 402 -28.16 -19.14 1.04
C VAL A 402 -26.72 -19.54 1.40
N SER A 403 -26.54 -20.75 1.93
CA SER A 403 -25.24 -21.28 2.38
C SER A 403 -24.81 -22.48 1.55
N TYR A 404 -23.69 -22.41 0.87
CA TYR A 404 -23.15 -23.47 0.00
C TYR A 404 -22.08 -24.32 0.70
N GLY A 405 -22.05 -24.30 2.03
CA GLY A 405 -21.06 -25.01 2.84
C GLY A 405 -19.94 -24.10 3.36
N VAL A 406 -18.75 -24.69 3.55
CA VAL A 406 -17.58 -24.01 4.10
C VAL A 406 -16.33 -24.38 3.31
N LEU A 407 -15.47 -23.38 3.06
CA LEU A 407 -14.11 -23.58 2.60
C LEU A 407 -13.17 -23.51 3.81
N ALA A 408 -12.44 -24.58 4.06
CA ALA A 408 -11.43 -24.64 5.10
C ALA A 408 -10.04 -24.79 4.50
N VAL A 409 -9.08 -24.00 5.01
CA VAL A 409 -7.69 -23.96 4.54
C VAL A 409 -6.77 -24.12 5.74
N VAL A 410 -5.92 -25.14 5.71
CA VAL A 410 -4.92 -25.42 6.75
C VAL A 410 -3.55 -24.99 6.24
N LEU A 411 -2.84 -24.19 7.03
CA LEU A 411 -1.52 -23.65 6.69
C LEU A 411 -0.41 -24.62 7.06
N ARG A 412 0.69 -24.59 6.29
CA ARG A 412 1.95 -25.27 6.66
C ARG A 412 2.53 -24.66 7.95
N ALA A 413 3.34 -25.43 8.66
CA ALA A 413 3.83 -25.08 10.00
C ALA A 413 4.64 -23.78 10.07
N ASP A 414 5.30 -23.39 8.99
CA ASP A 414 6.10 -22.18 8.86
C ASP A 414 5.32 -20.98 8.30
N ALA A 415 4.06 -21.18 7.91
CA ALA A 415 3.18 -20.15 7.39
C ALA A 415 2.27 -19.55 8.47
N SER A 416 1.92 -18.27 8.29
CA SER A 416 0.97 -17.55 9.14
C SER A 416 0.11 -16.64 8.29
N LEU A 417 -1.15 -16.44 8.67
CA LEU A 417 -2.04 -15.51 7.97
C LEU A 417 -1.78 -14.06 8.39
N SER A 418 -1.52 -13.22 7.40
CA SER A 418 -1.52 -11.77 7.51
C SER A 418 -2.89 -11.16 7.19
N GLU A 419 -3.18 -9.95 7.64
CA GLU A 419 -4.45 -9.26 7.33
C GLU A 419 -4.74 -9.14 5.82
N PRO A 420 -3.76 -8.94 4.91
CA PRO A 420 -3.99 -9.03 3.47
C PRO A 420 -4.42 -10.43 3.00
N GLU A 421 -3.79 -11.49 3.49
CA GLU A 421 -4.15 -12.88 3.15
C GLU A 421 -5.57 -13.23 3.61
N GLU A 422 -5.94 -12.88 4.84
CA GLU A 422 -7.29 -13.12 5.36
C GLU A 422 -8.37 -12.46 4.48
N ARG A 423 -8.10 -11.24 4.00
CA ARG A 423 -8.99 -10.52 3.07
C ARG A 423 -9.08 -11.20 1.71
N VAL A 424 -7.95 -11.67 1.18
CA VAL A 424 -7.91 -12.38 -0.11
C VAL A 424 -8.64 -13.72 -0.02
N LEU A 425 -8.39 -14.52 1.02
CA LEU A 425 -9.10 -15.77 1.26
C LEU A 425 -10.61 -15.54 1.44
N SER A 426 -11.00 -14.48 2.14
CA SER A 426 -12.41 -14.08 2.23
C SER A 426 -13.02 -13.76 0.86
N ALA A 427 -12.30 -13.03 0.01
CA ALA A 427 -12.75 -12.72 -1.35
C ALA A 427 -12.85 -13.97 -2.22
N VAL A 428 -11.89 -14.90 -2.10
CA VAL A 428 -11.93 -16.22 -2.75
C VAL A 428 -13.18 -16.99 -2.34
N ALA A 429 -13.49 -17.07 -1.04
CA ALA A 429 -14.68 -17.73 -0.53
C ALA A 429 -15.98 -17.09 -1.07
N GLN A 430 -16.03 -15.76 -1.10
CA GLN A 430 -17.18 -15.02 -1.64
C GLN A 430 -17.37 -15.26 -3.15
N SER A 431 -16.29 -15.20 -3.94
CA SER A 431 -16.33 -15.50 -5.38
C SER A 431 -16.74 -16.94 -5.65
N THR A 432 -16.27 -17.87 -4.80
CA THR A 432 -16.66 -19.28 -4.86
C THR A 432 -18.16 -19.43 -4.60
N ALA A 433 -18.68 -18.83 -3.53
CA ALA A 433 -20.10 -18.86 -3.21
C ALA A 433 -20.97 -18.28 -4.34
N MET A 434 -20.53 -17.19 -4.98
CA MET A 434 -21.24 -16.61 -6.13
C MET A 434 -21.20 -17.53 -7.35
N ALA A 435 -20.06 -18.14 -7.67
CA ALA A 435 -19.96 -19.10 -8.77
C ALA A 435 -20.84 -20.35 -8.52
N LEU A 436 -20.88 -20.86 -7.28
CA LEU A 436 -21.78 -21.94 -6.89
C LEU A 436 -23.25 -21.52 -7.01
N HIS A 437 -23.60 -20.31 -6.58
CA HIS A 437 -24.94 -19.76 -6.76
C HIS A 437 -25.34 -19.66 -8.24
N ASP A 438 -24.44 -19.20 -9.11
CA ASP A 438 -24.69 -19.07 -10.55
C ASP A 438 -24.88 -20.45 -11.21
N LEU A 439 -24.03 -21.43 -10.85
CA LEU A 439 -24.13 -22.81 -11.33
C LEU A 439 -25.43 -23.48 -10.88
N THR A 440 -25.85 -23.22 -9.63
CA THR A 440 -27.13 -23.66 -9.09
C THR A 440 -28.30 -22.98 -9.81
N SER A 441 -28.26 -21.65 -9.95
CA SER A 441 -29.35 -20.87 -10.55
C SER A 441 -29.54 -21.15 -12.04
N GLN A 442 -28.46 -21.43 -12.78
CA GLN A 442 -28.54 -21.86 -14.19
C GLN A 442 -29.18 -23.25 -14.33
N ARG A 443 -29.04 -24.13 -13.33
CA ARG A 443 -29.68 -25.46 -13.29
C ARG A 443 -31.14 -25.44 -12.87
N LEU A 444 -31.58 -24.42 -12.12
CA LEU A 444 -33.01 -24.24 -11.79
C LEU A 444 -33.90 -24.09 -13.04
N LEU A 445 -33.34 -23.78 -14.21
CA LEU A 445 -34.06 -23.68 -15.48
C LEU A 445 -34.05 -25.00 -16.30
N GLY A 446 -33.37 -26.05 -15.85
CA GLY A 446 -33.19 -27.26 -16.67
C GLY A 446 -32.80 -28.58 -15.96
N SER A 447 -32.77 -28.65 -14.63
CA SER A 447 -32.45 -29.90 -13.92
C SER A 447 -33.65 -30.86 -13.88
N ASP A 448 -33.37 -32.12 -14.21
CA ASP A 448 -34.30 -33.24 -14.19
C ASP A 448 -34.25 -34.01 -12.85
N ASP A 449 -33.50 -33.56 -11.85
CA ASP A 449 -33.39 -34.18 -10.52
C ASP A 449 -34.26 -33.50 -9.47
N VAL A 450 -34.92 -34.28 -8.61
CA VAL A 450 -35.69 -33.78 -7.46
C VAL A 450 -35.36 -34.54 -6.18
N THR A 451 -35.32 -33.82 -5.07
CA THR A 451 -35.30 -34.37 -3.71
C THR A 451 -36.72 -34.43 -3.17
N GLU A 452 -37.17 -35.61 -2.81
CA GLU A 452 -38.43 -35.90 -2.14
C GLU A 452 -38.19 -35.99 -0.62
N LEU A 453 -38.88 -35.12 0.12
CA LEU A 453 -38.84 -35.04 1.57
C LEU A 453 -40.23 -35.41 2.11
N THR A 454 -40.31 -36.48 2.91
CA THR A 454 -41.56 -36.93 3.52
C THR A 454 -41.55 -36.62 5.02
N PHE A 455 -42.55 -35.87 5.47
CA PHE A 455 -42.75 -35.48 6.85
C PHE A 455 -43.97 -36.19 7.42
N SER A 456 -43.84 -36.74 8.63
CA SER A 456 -45.02 -37.11 9.41
C SER A 456 -45.56 -35.85 10.08
N LEU A 457 -46.87 -35.67 10.05
CA LEU A 457 -47.58 -34.56 10.70
C LEU A 457 -48.38 -35.09 11.88
N SER A 458 -48.22 -34.48 13.04
CA SER A 458 -48.91 -34.85 14.27
C SER A 458 -49.43 -33.62 15.02
N GLY A 459 -50.60 -33.74 15.63
CA GLY A 459 -51.23 -32.65 16.39
C GLY A 459 -52.32 -31.93 15.61
N ALA A 460 -52.65 -30.70 16.04
CA ALA A 460 -53.77 -29.93 15.51
C ALA A 460 -53.43 -29.14 14.23
N ASP A 461 -52.14 -29.00 13.92
CA ASP A 461 -51.64 -28.33 12.73
C ASP A 461 -50.91 -29.32 11.82
N PRO A 462 -51.06 -29.19 10.49
CA PRO A 462 -51.96 -28.28 9.77
C PRO A 462 -53.45 -28.69 9.91
N PHE A 463 -54.37 -27.72 9.73
CA PHE A 463 -55.81 -27.86 9.99
C PHE A 463 -56.50 -29.14 9.46
N PHE A 464 -56.03 -29.68 8.33
CA PHE A 464 -56.62 -30.87 7.71
C PHE A 464 -56.31 -32.16 8.48
N VAL A 465 -55.25 -32.17 9.29
CA VAL A 465 -54.93 -33.27 10.22
C VAL A 465 -55.98 -33.32 11.33
N ASP A 466 -56.30 -32.19 11.96
CA ASP A 466 -57.31 -32.17 13.00
C ASP A 466 -58.73 -32.41 12.46
N LEU A 467 -59.05 -31.90 11.26
CA LEU A 467 -60.31 -32.22 10.58
C LEU A 467 -60.47 -33.72 10.32
N SER A 468 -59.39 -34.42 9.98
CA SER A 468 -59.43 -35.88 9.78
C SER A 468 -59.83 -36.62 11.07
N ALA A 469 -59.36 -36.15 12.24
CA ALA A 469 -59.72 -36.73 13.54
C ALA A 469 -61.14 -36.37 13.97
N GLU A 470 -61.57 -35.12 13.75
CA GLU A 470 -62.90 -34.63 14.13
C GLU A 470 -64.01 -35.32 13.33
N LEU A 471 -63.76 -35.56 12.05
CA LEU A 471 -64.75 -36.07 11.11
C LEU A 471 -64.62 -37.58 10.85
N ASP A 472 -63.61 -38.26 11.40
CA ASP A 472 -63.31 -39.68 11.15
C ASP A 472 -63.23 -39.97 9.64
N ALA A 473 -62.45 -39.13 8.94
CA ALA A 473 -62.43 -39.07 7.49
C ALA A 473 -61.01 -38.88 6.95
N GLU A 474 -60.79 -39.34 5.73
CA GLU A 474 -59.52 -39.16 5.03
C GLU A 474 -59.57 -37.91 4.16
N PHE A 475 -58.52 -37.09 4.25
CA PHE A 475 -58.29 -35.92 3.40
C PHE A 475 -57.05 -36.17 2.55
N VAL A 476 -57.18 -36.06 1.23
CA VAL A 476 -56.07 -36.20 0.27
C VAL A 476 -55.96 -34.92 -0.53
N HIS A 477 -54.79 -34.30 -0.53
CA HIS A 477 -54.52 -33.08 -1.29
C HIS A 477 -54.64 -33.35 -2.79
N ALA A 478 -55.51 -32.59 -3.44
CA ALA A 478 -55.82 -32.72 -4.87
C ALA A 478 -55.22 -31.57 -5.69
N GLY A 479 -54.79 -30.48 -5.06
CA GLY A 479 -54.15 -29.37 -5.75
C GLY A 479 -54.05 -28.09 -4.94
N THR A 480 -53.15 -27.20 -5.38
CA THR A 480 -52.95 -25.88 -4.79
C THR A 480 -53.05 -24.82 -5.88
N VAL A 481 -53.77 -23.74 -5.61
CA VAL A 481 -53.81 -22.55 -6.46
C VAL A 481 -53.34 -21.35 -5.64
N THR A 482 -52.19 -20.82 -6.02
CA THR A 482 -51.57 -19.64 -5.40
C THR A 482 -51.65 -18.44 -6.34
N ARG A 483 -51.72 -17.23 -5.78
CA ARG A 483 -51.62 -15.96 -6.52
C ARG A 483 -50.39 -15.20 -6.02
N GLU A 484 -49.73 -14.42 -6.88
CA GLU A 484 -48.51 -13.66 -6.53
C GLU A 484 -48.69 -12.76 -5.29
N GLU A 485 -49.90 -12.23 -5.08
CA GLU A 485 -50.30 -11.54 -3.85
C GLU A 485 -51.73 -12.00 -3.49
N GLY A 486 -51.91 -12.66 -2.33
CA GLY A 486 -53.23 -13.02 -1.81
C GLY A 486 -53.35 -14.42 -1.20
N PRO A 487 -54.57 -14.81 -0.79
CA PRO A 487 -54.81 -16.06 -0.09
C PRO A 487 -54.52 -17.29 -0.97
N THR A 488 -54.06 -18.36 -0.32
CA THR A 488 -53.78 -19.65 -0.96
C THR A 488 -55.04 -20.51 -0.94
N THR A 489 -55.36 -21.12 -2.08
CA THR A 489 -56.47 -22.06 -2.19
C THR A 489 -55.94 -23.50 -2.26
N LEU A 490 -56.41 -24.35 -1.35
CA LEU A 490 -56.08 -25.77 -1.27
C LEU A 490 -57.31 -26.61 -1.59
N PHE A 491 -57.15 -27.62 -2.43
CA PHE A 491 -58.20 -28.57 -2.77
C PHE A 491 -57.90 -29.92 -2.10
N PHE A 492 -58.89 -30.50 -1.44
CA PHE A 492 -58.80 -31.83 -0.86
C PHE A 492 -59.95 -32.72 -1.37
N GLU A 493 -59.62 -33.95 -1.70
CA GLU A 493 -60.58 -35.04 -1.81
C GLU A 493 -60.82 -35.65 -0.43
N THR A 494 -62.08 -35.86 -0.08
CA THR A 494 -62.46 -36.47 1.20
C THR A 494 -63.67 -37.38 1.06
N ASP A 495 -63.76 -38.39 1.92
CA ASP A 495 -64.94 -39.24 2.08
C ASP A 495 -65.95 -38.70 3.11
N ALA A 496 -65.64 -37.56 3.75
CA ALA A 496 -66.56 -36.84 4.61
C ALA A 496 -67.74 -36.21 3.85
N ASP A 497 -68.84 -36.03 4.57
CA ASP A 497 -69.97 -35.24 4.09
C ASP A 497 -69.54 -33.77 3.91
N PRO A 498 -69.74 -33.18 2.72
CA PRO A 498 -69.20 -31.86 2.41
C PRO A 498 -69.81 -30.74 3.27
N ASP A 499 -71.06 -30.87 3.72
CA ASP A 499 -71.68 -29.86 4.59
C ASP A 499 -71.07 -29.94 6.00
N ALA A 500 -70.79 -31.16 6.50
CA ALA A 500 -70.09 -31.36 7.76
C ALA A 500 -68.64 -30.81 7.74
N VAL A 501 -67.93 -30.97 6.61
CA VAL A 501 -66.59 -30.38 6.44
C VAL A 501 -66.63 -28.86 6.50
N VAL A 502 -67.60 -28.23 5.81
CA VAL A 502 -67.76 -26.76 5.81
C VAL A 502 -68.09 -26.24 7.22
N GLU A 503 -68.93 -26.95 7.98
CA GLU A 503 -69.27 -26.58 9.35
C GLU A 503 -68.05 -26.69 10.29
N ALA A 504 -67.31 -27.80 10.23
CA ALA A 504 -66.10 -27.99 11.04
C ALA A 504 -65.00 -26.96 10.69
N ALA A 505 -64.81 -26.69 9.41
CA ALA A 505 -63.81 -25.72 8.93
C ALA A 505 -64.10 -24.28 9.39
N ALA A 506 -65.37 -23.90 9.58
CA ALA A 506 -65.73 -22.55 10.03
C ALA A 506 -65.28 -22.24 11.47
N SER A 507 -64.92 -23.25 12.25
CA SER A 507 -64.41 -23.11 13.61
C SER A 507 -62.88 -22.92 13.69
N ARG A 508 -62.17 -22.97 12.55
CA ARG A 508 -60.70 -22.93 12.46
C ARG A 508 -60.20 -21.52 12.20
N GLU A 509 -59.18 -21.09 12.95
CA GLU A 509 -58.58 -19.76 12.77
C GLU A 509 -57.76 -19.63 11.47
N ASP A 510 -57.16 -20.73 11.01
CA ASP A 510 -56.26 -20.73 9.84
C ASP A 510 -57.00 -20.83 8.49
N VAL A 511 -58.32 -21.06 8.52
CA VAL A 511 -59.18 -21.20 7.34
C VAL A 511 -60.03 -19.94 7.16
N LEU A 512 -59.76 -19.17 6.10
CA LEU A 512 -60.56 -18.00 5.73
C LEU A 512 -61.91 -18.37 5.11
N GLY A 513 -62.01 -19.54 4.48
CA GLY A 513 -63.24 -20.03 3.88
C GLY A 513 -63.14 -21.47 3.40
N CYS A 514 -64.28 -22.17 3.38
CA CYS A 514 -64.40 -23.55 2.93
C CYS A 514 -65.62 -23.68 2.02
N THR A 515 -65.47 -24.29 0.84
CA THR A 515 -66.56 -24.49 -0.13
C THR A 515 -66.50 -25.89 -0.73
N ALA A 516 -67.64 -26.59 -0.77
CA ALA A 516 -67.74 -27.85 -1.49
C ALA A 516 -67.80 -27.60 -3.02
N VAL A 517 -66.86 -28.16 -3.77
CA VAL A 517 -66.71 -27.94 -5.23
C VAL A 517 -67.48 -28.98 -6.03
N THR A 518 -67.44 -30.24 -5.61
CA THR A 518 -68.18 -31.34 -6.25
C THR A 518 -68.79 -32.24 -5.19
N SER A 519 -70.08 -32.53 -5.33
CA SER A 519 -70.82 -33.53 -4.57
C SER A 519 -71.34 -34.60 -5.54
N GLY A 520 -70.73 -35.78 -5.53
CA GLY A 520 -71.13 -36.94 -6.33
C GLY A 520 -70.95 -38.23 -5.55
N ASP A 521 -71.54 -39.34 -6.03
CA ASP A 521 -71.49 -40.64 -5.36
C ASP A 521 -70.04 -41.20 -5.38
N GLY A 522 -69.26 -40.89 -4.34
CA GLY A 522 -67.85 -41.28 -4.20
C GLY A 522 -67.14 -40.47 -3.11
N ARG A 523 -66.20 -39.61 -3.51
CA ARG A 523 -65.49 -38.65 -2.65
C ARG A 523 -65.88 -37.23 -3.02
N SER A 524 -65.97 -36.35 -2.03
CA SER A 524 -66.24 -34.93 -2.20
C SER A 524 -64.94 -34.17 -2.41
N VAL A 525 -64.95 -33.17 -3.30
CA VAL A 525 -63.83 -32.21 -3.41
C VAL A 525 -64.21 -30.95 -2.66
N VAL A 526 -63.37 -30.56 -1.71
CA VAL A 526 -63.57 -29.38 -0.87
C VAL A 526 -62.42 -28.40 -1.09
N GLU A 527 -62.77 -27.13 -1.26
CA GLU A 527 -61.87 -26.00 -1.44
C GLU A 527 -61.72 -25.26 -0.12
N PHE A 528 -60.48 -25.10 0.33
CA PHE A 528 -60.11 -24.30 1.50
C PHE A 528 -59.32 -23.07 1.05
N THR A 529 -59.70 -21.90 1.54
CA THR A 529 -58.95 -20.65 1.36
C THR A 529 -58.25 -20.31 2.67
N VAL A 530 -56.94 -20.11 2.64
CA VAL A 530 -56.12 -19.74 3.81
C VAL A 530 -55.40 -18.43 3.55
N ALA A 531 -55.18 -17.62 4.59
CA ALA A 531 -54.66 -16.25 4.45
C ALA A 531 -53.27 -16.22 3.83
N GLU A 532 -52.33 -16.95 4.43
CA GLU A 532 -50.99 -17.22 3.94
C GLU A 532 -50.58 -18.58 4.53
N SER A 533 -50.10 -19.50 3.70
CA SER A 533 -49.45 -20.71 4.21
C SER A 533 -47.95 -20.48 4.18
N PRO A 534 -47.28 -20.37 5.35
CA PRO A 534 -45.83 -20.22 5.42
C PRO A 534 -45.13 -21.33 4.65
N LEU A 535 -45.64 -22.56 4.77
CA LEU A 535 -45.18 -23.73 4.03
C LEU A 535 -45.26 -23.53 2.51
N VAL A 536 -46.42 -23.15 1.96
CA VAL A 536 -46.58 -23.00 0.50
C VAL A 536 -45.73 -21.86 -0.05
N GLN A 537 -45.67 -20.71 0.63
CA GLN A 537 -44.81 -19.60 0.21
C GLN A 537 -43.34 -19.97 0.25
N LEU A 538 -42.91 -20.64 1.32
CA LEU A 538 -41.53 -21.07 1.49
C LEU A 538 -41.09 -22.06 0.41
N LEU A 539 -41.98 -22.99 0.04
CA LEU A 539 -41.73 -23.92 -1.06
C LEU A 539 -41.67 -23.17 -2.39
N LEU A 540 -42.56 -22.22 -2.65
CA LEU A 540 -42.53 -21.41 -3.87
C LEU A 540 -41.23 -20.58 -4.00
N ASP A 541 -40.80 -19.91 -2.92
CA ASP A 541 -39.56 -19.12 -2.90
C ASP A 541 -38.31 -19.96 -3.19
N ARG A 542 -38.36 -21.25 -2.83
CA ARG A 542 -37.27 -22.21 -3.04
C ARG A 542 -37.50 -23.14 -4.24
N GLY A 543 -38.50 -22.87 -5.08
CA GLY A 543 -38.82 -23.67 -6.26
C GLY A 543 -39.32 -25.09 -5.97
N GLY A 544 -39.67 -25.38 -4.72
CA GLY A 544 -40.29 -26.62 -4.28
C GLY A 544 -41.82 -26.60 -4.44
N ARG A 545 -42.43 -27.77 -4.33
CA ARG A 545 -43.88 -27.93 -4.36
C ARG A 545 -44.33 -29.03 -3.40
N ILE A 546 -45.58 -28.96 -2.98
CA ILE A 546 -46.26 -30.11 -2.36
C ILE A 546 -46.48 -31.15 -3.47
N ALA A 547 -45.87 -32.32 -3.32
CA ALA A 547 -46.05 -33.44 -4.22
C ALA A 547 -47.24 -34.31 -3.82
N ALA A 548 -47.43 -34.49 -2.51
CA ALA A 548 -48.60 -35.13 -1.93
C ALA A 548 -48.79 -34.62 -0.49
N ALA A 549 -50.04 -34.57 -0.03
CA ALA A 549 -50.34 -34.47 1.38
C ALA A 549 -51.62 -35.26 1.70
N SER A 550 -51.65 -35.95 2.82
CA SER A 550 -52.82 -36.69 3.27
C SER A 550 -52.96 -36.63 4.78
N ALA A 551 -54.17 -36.85 5.28
CA ALA A 551 -54.43 -37.06 6.68
C ALA A 551 -55.60 -38.01 6.92
N SER A 552 -55.47 -38.83 7.96
CA SER A 552 -56.47 -39.77 8.46
C SER A 552 -56.28 -39.98 9.96
N ASP A 553 -57.36 -40.09 10.72
CA ASP A 553 -57.33 -40.38 12.17
C ASP A 553 -56.43 -39.44 13.00
N GLY A 554 -56.27 -38.18 12.58
CA GLY A 554 -55.43 -37.21 13.29
C GLY A 554 -53.92 -37.37 13.07
N ALA A 555 -53.51 -38.17 12.08
CA ALA A 555 -52.14 -38.28 11.60
C ALA A 555 -52.09 -37.86 10.14
N GLY A 556 -51.07 -37.10 9.77
CA GLY A 556 -50.85 -36.68 8.39
C GLY A 556 -49.49 -37.10 7.84
N GLU A 557 -49.40 -37.11 6.52
CA GLU A 557 -48.15 -37.25 5.78
C GLU A 557 -48.07 -36.10 4.77
N LEU A 558 -46.93 -35.43 4.71
CA LEU A 558 -46.64 -34.38 3.75
C LEU A 558 -45.40 -34.77 2.96
N THR A 559 -45.52 -34.84 1.65
CA THR A 559 -44.41 -35.05 0.75
C THR A 559 -44.15 -33.78 -0.04
N VAL A 560 -42.95 -33.25 0.12
CA VAL A 560 -42.44 -32.08 -0.59
C VAL A 560 -41.42 -32.54 -1.61
N GLU A 561 -41.56 -32.03 -2.83
CA GLU A 561 -40.48 -32.10 -3.81
C GLU A 561 -39.78 -30.77 -3.86
N SER A 562 -38.46 -30.81 -3.75
CA SER A 562 -37.58 -29.66 -3.88
C SER A 562 -36.45 -30.00 -4.85
N PRO A 563 -35.97 -29.06 -5.68
CA PRO A 563 -34.76 -29.31 -6.44
C PRO A 563 -33.59 -29.62 -5.47
N PRO A 564 -32.68 -30.54 -5.80
CA PRO A 564 -31.58 -30.92 -4.92
C PRO A 564 -30.70 -29.71 -4.52
N GLU A 565 -30.67 -28.66 -5.34
CA GLU A 565 -29.93 -27.44 -5.07
C GLU A 565 -30.62 -26.47 -4.09
N ALA A 566 -31.89 -26.70 -3.73
CA ALA A 566 -32.62 -25.89 -2.75
C ALA A 566 -32.26 -26.20 -1.29
N GLN A 567 -31.17 -26.95 -1.07
CA GLN A 567 -30.63 -27.31 0.24
C GLN A 567 -31.70 -27.98 1.10
N PRO A 568 -31.92 -29.29 0.89
CA PRO A 568 -32.99 -30.03 1.53
C PRO A 568 -33.04 -29.83 3.05
N ARG A 569 -31.90 -29.62 3.71
CA ARG A 569 -31.82 -29.28 5.13
C ARG A 569 -32.56 -27.99 5.49
N GLN A 570 -32.37 -26.91 4.74
CA GLN A 570 -33.10 -25.66 4.98
C GLN A 570 -34.59 -25.82 4.75
N VAL A 571 -34.98 -26.68 3.80
CA VAL A 571 -36.40 -27.01 3.57
C VAL A 571 -36.95 -27.80 4.76
N VAL A 572 -36.19 -28.78 5.27
CA VAL A 572 -36.55 -29.53 6.49
C VAL A 572 -36.71 -28.60 7.69
N GLU A 573 -35.67 -27.81 8.02
CA GLU A 573 -35.69 -26.86 9.14
C GLU A 573 -36.88 -25.89 9.01
N ALA A 574 -37.12 -25.37 7.82
CA ALA A 574 -38.24 -24.49 7.57
C ALA A 574 -39.62 -25.14 7.73
N VAL A 575 -39.77 -26.41 7.33
CA VAL A 575 -41.01 -27.17 7.48
C VAL A 575 -41.24 -27.49 8.96
N GLU A 576 -40.22 -27.94 9.67
CA GLU A 576 -40.28 -28.27 11.10
C GLU A 576 -40.53 -27.03 11.97
N ASP A 577 -39.93 -25.87 11.62
CA ASP A 577 -40.19 -24.59 12.28
C ASP A 577 -41.57 -24.01 11.95
N GLY A 578 -42.03 -24.20 10.71
CA GLY A 578 -43.25 -23.60 10.18
C GLY A 578 -44.52 -24.43 10.41
N VAL A 579 -44.39 -25.73 10.68
CA VAL A 579 -45.50 -26.68 10.87
C VAL A 579 -45.28 -27.45 12.16
N ALA A 580 -46.04 -27.08 13.19
CA ALA A 580 -45.93 -27.71 14.50
C ALA A 580 -46.24 -29.21 14.43
N GLY A 581 -45.30 -30.05 14.89
CA GLY A 581 -45.45 -31.51 14.89
C GLY A 581 -45.15 -32.17 13.54
N ALA A 582 -44.51 -31.46 12.62
CA ALA A 582 -43.84 -32.05 11.47
C ALA A 582 -42.48 -32.63 11.87
N ASP A 583 -42.21 -33.88 11.51
CA ASP A 583 -40.90 -34.52 11.68
C ASP A 583 -40.51 -35.18 10.35
N LEU A 584 -39.27 -34.98 9.90
CA LEU A 584 -38.77 -35.66 8.70
C LEU A 584 -38.69 -37.18 8.93
N THR A 585 -39.32 -37.95 8.04
CA THR A 585 -39.36 -39.42 8.10
C THR A 585 -38.67 -40.11 6.91
N ALA A 586 -38.63 -39.46 5.75
CA ALA A 586 -37.93 -39.98 4.59
C ALA A 586 -37.27 -38.88 3.75
N TYR A 587 -36.11 -39.21 3.20
CA TYR A 587 -35.33 -38.42 2.26
C TYR A 587 -35.01 -39.30 1.05
N ARG A 588 -35.36 -38.86 -0.17
CA ARG A 588 -35.06 -39.60 -1.39
C ARG A 588 -34.68 -38.67 -2.53
N GLU A 589 -33.60 -39.00 -3.24
CA GLU A 589 -33.20 -38.32 -4.47
C GLU A 589 -33.56 -39.18 -5.67
N HIS A 590 -34.30 -38.60 -6.63
CA HIS A 590 -34.72 -39.28 -7.84
C HIS A 590 -34.71 -38.36 -9.07
N GLU A 591 -34.25 -38.90 -10.21
CA GLU A 591 -34.41 -38.28 -11.52
C GLU A 591 -35.91 -38.28 -11.90
N ARG A 592 -36.49 -37.10 -12.11
CA ARG A 592 -37.70 -36.96 -12.93
C ARG A 592 -37.33 -37.30 -14.38
N PRO A 593 -38.17 -38.06 -15.10
CA PRO A 593 -38.00 -38.17 -16.54
C PRO A 593 -38.20 -36.78 -17.17
N ALA A 594 -37.11 -36.24 -17.71
CA ALA A 594 -37.05 -34.97 -18.43
C ALA A 594 -38.28 -34.79 -19.32
N GLY A 595 -39.14 -33.84 -18.96
CA GLY A 595 -40.32 -33.55 -19.74
C GLY A 595 -40.00 -32.57 -20.85
N THR A 596 -39.18 -32.93 -21.85
CA THR A 596 -39.13 -32.06 -23.04
C THR A 596 -40.55 -31.96 -23.63
N ARG A 597 -40.86 -30.90 -24.38
CA ARG A 597 -42.17 -30.80 -25.08
C ARG A 597 -42.50 -32.04 -25.93
N THR A 598 -41.50 -32.80 -26.34
CA THR A 598 -41.62 -34.06 -27.07
C THR A 598 -42.07 -35.21 -26.17
N ASP A 599 -41.60 -35.28 -24.92
CA ASP A 599 -41.91 -36.34 -23.96
C ASP A 599 -43.30 -36.19 -23.36
N VAL A 600 -43.72 -34.96 -23.05
CA VAL A 600 -45.10 -34.65 -22.64
C VAL A 600 -46.07 -35.03 -23.77
N ARG A 601 -45.72 -34.72 -25.02
CA ARG A 601 -46.53 -35.10 -26.18
C ARG A 601 -46.60 -36.62 -26.36
N ALA A 602 -45.49 -37.34 -26.18
CA ALA A 602 -45.45 -38.79 -26.28
C ALA A 602 -46.35 -39.47 -25.22
N ARG A 603 -46.30 -39.00 -23.96
CA ARG A 603 -47.17 -39.51 -22.89
C ARG A 603 -48.65 -39.21 -23.12
N ILE A 604 -48.97 -38.00 -23.60
CA ILE A 604 -50.34 -37.68 -24.03
C ILE A 604 -50.77 -38.63 -25.15
N ASP A 605 -49.95 -38.80 -26.19
CA ASP A 605 -50.28 -39.66 -27.33
C ASP A 605 -50.50 -41.13 -26.89
N ASP A 606 -49.70 -41.66 -25.96
CA ASP A 606 -49.86 -43.02 -25.40
C ASP A 606 -51.14 -43.19 -24.57
N ARG A 607 -51.63 -42.13 -23.92
CA ARG A 607 -52.87 -42.17 -23.14
C ARG A 607 -54.11 -42.06 -24.03
N LEU A 608 -54.00 -41.57 -25.26
CA LEU A 608 -55.14 -41.41 -26.18
C LEU A 608 -55.42 -42.70 -26.96
N THR A 609 -56.68 -43.07 -27.08
CA THR A 609 -57.04 -44.14 -28.03
C THR A 609 -56.95 -43.64 -29.47
N ASP A 610 -56.79 -44.54 -30.44
CA ASP A 610 -56.76 -44.18 -31.87
C ASP A 610 -57.96 -43.30 -32.27
N ARG A 611 -59.16 -43.60 -31.75
CA ARG A 611 -60.38 -42.82 -32.00
C ARG A 611 -60.33 -41.43 -31.35
N GLN A 612 -59.76 -41.32 -30.16
CA GLN A 612 -59.58 -40.04 -29.46
C GLN A 612 -58.54 -39.16 -30.17
N SER A 613 -57.40 -39.72 -30.57
CA SER A 613 -56.36 -39.00 -31.32
C SER A 613 -56.87 -38.55 -32.70
N THR A 614 -57.61 -39.42 -33.40
CA THR A 614 -58.25 -39.06 -34.67
C THR A 614 -59.26 -37.93 -34.48
N ALA A 615 -60.11 -37.99 -33.46
CA ALA A 615 -61.09 -36.94 -33.19
C ALA A 615 -60.43 -35.59 -32.89
N LEU A 616 -59.36 -35.59 -32.07
CA LEU A 616 -58.59 -34.39 -31.76
C LEU A 616 -57.93 -33.78 -33.00
N ARG A 617 -57.24 -34.60 -33.81
CA ARG A 617 -56.56 -34.14 -35.04
C ARG A 617 -57.57 -33.59 -36.05
N THR A 618 -58.69 -34.26 -36.24
CA THR A 618 -59.78 -33.79 -37.12
C THR A 618 -60.39 -32.48 -36.61
N ALA A 619 -60.55 -32.31 -35.29
CA ALA A 619 -61.02 -31.06 -34.71
C ALA A 619 -60.03 -29.91 -34.91
N ILE A 620 -58.72 -30.14 -34.74
CA ILE A 620 -57.68 -29.12 -34.96
C ILE A 620 -57.61 -28.71 -36.43
N VAL A 621 -57.45 -29.68 -37.34
CA VAL A 621 -57.34 -29.40 -38.79
C VAL A 621 -58.62 -28.79 -39.35
N GLY A 622 -59.78 -29.17 -38.81
CA GLY A 622 -61.09 -28.63 -39.19
C GLY A 622 -61.43 -27.26 -38.60
N GLY A 623 -60.51 -26.62 -37.88
CA GLY A 623 -60.73 -25.29 -37.29
C GLY A 623 -61.81 -25.27 -36.19
N PHE A 624 -62.10 -26.42 -35.55
CA PHE A 624 -63.17 -26.54 -34.55
C PHE A 624 -62.94 -25.66 -33.31
N PHE A 625 -61.66 -25.45 -32.96
CA PHE A 625 -61.23 -24.66 -31.79
C PHE A 625 -61.00 -23.18 -32.10
N GLU A 626 -61.06 -22.78 -33.37
CA GLU A 626 -60.80 -21.39 -33.79
C GLU A 626 -62.04 -20.50 -33.65
N TRP A 627 -61.84 -19.18 -33.55
CA TRP A 627 -62.93 -18.21 -33.59
C TRP A 627 -62.70 -17.17 -34.70
N PRO A 628 -63.68 -16.93 -35.59
CA PRO A 628 -64.95 -17.66 -35.72
C PRO A 628 -64.74 -19.09 -36.25
N ARG A 629 -65.54 -20.06 -35.78
CA ARG A 629 -65.38 -21.49 -36.16
C ARG A 629 -65.63 -21.67 -37.65
N GLU A 630 -64.69 -22.31 -38.36
CA GLU A 630 -64.84 -22.62 -39.78
C GLU A 630 -65.72 -23.86 -40.04
N THR A 631 -65.73 -24.82 -39.11
CA THR A 631 -66.51 -26.07 -39.21
C THR A 631 -67.19 -26.41 -37.89
N ASN A 632 -68.41 -26.95 -37.94
CA ASN A 632 -69.13 -27.39 -36.74
C ASN A 632 -68.85 -28.87 -36.40
N GLY A 633 -69.09 -29.27 -35.15
CA GLY A 633 -68.81 -30.63 -34.68
C GLY A 633 -69.69 -31.72 -35.28
N GLU A 634 -70.75 -31.37 -36.00
CA GLU A 634 -71.61 -32.32 -36.71
C GLU A 634 -70.99 -32.75 -38.03
N ASP A 635 -70.46 -31.79 -38.80
CA ASP A 635 -69.77 -32.03 -40.06
C ASP A 635 -68.47 -32.82 -39.84
N LEU A 636 -67.73 -32.51 -38.77
CA LEU A 636 -66.52 -33.25 -38.39
C LEU A 636 -66.83 -34.67 -37.90
N ALA A 637 -67.91 -34.86 -37.13
CA ALA A 637 -68.35 -36.19 -36.72
C ALA A 637 -68.76 -37.05 -37.92
N ALA A 638 -69.46 -36.46 -38.90
CA ALA A 638 -69.86 -37.13 -40.13
C ALA A 638 -68.64 -37.58 -40.97
N SER A 639 -67.59 -36.76 -41.04
CA SER A 639 -66.32 -37.13 -41.72
C SER A 639 -65.61 -38.34 -41.10
N MET A 640 -65.93 -38.66 -39.85
CA MET A 640 -65.36 -39.77 -39.08
C MET A 640 -66.32 -40.97 -38.98
N ASP A 641 -67.47 -40.93 -39.66
CA ASP A 641 -68.52 -41.95 -39.61
C ASP A 641 -69.01 -42.27 -38.18
N ILE A 642 -69.09 -41.24 -37.33
CA ILE A 642 -69.58 -41.32 -35.95
C ILE A 642 -70.65 -40.25 -35.67
N GLY A 643 -71.43 -40.46 -34.59
CA GLY A 643 -72.40 -39.48 -34.13
C GLY A 643 -71.74 -38.26 -33.46
N ARG A 644 -72.39 -37.10 -33.55
CA ARG A 644 -71.96 -35.85 -32.90
C ARG A 644 -71.73 -36.00 -31.40
N SER A 645 -72.58 -36.76 -30.70
CA SER A 645 -72.41 -37.04 -29.26
C SER A 645 -71.13 -37.81 -28.98
N THR A 646 -70.82 -38.83 -29.80
CA THR A 646 -69.60 -39.63 -29.70
C THR A 646 -68.34 -38.80 -29.98
N PHE A 647 -68.39 -37.91 -30.98
CA PHE A 647 -67.29 -36.98 -31.27
C PHE A 647 -67.00 -36.05 -30.09
N HIS A 648 -68.04 -35.44 -29.50
CA HIS A 648 -67.90 -34.60 -28.32
C HIS A 648 -67.44 -35.38 -27.06
N GLN A 649 -67.88 -36.64 -26.89
CA GLN A 649 -67.39 -37.51 -25.82
C GLN A 649 -65.89 -37.82 -25.99
N HIS A 650 -65.43 -38.09 -27.21
CA HIS A 650 -64.01 -38.26 -27.49
C HIS A 650 -63.21 -37.00 -27.18
N LEU A 651 -63.67 -35.82 -27.62
CA LEU A 651 -62.99 -34.56 -27.31
C LEU A 651 -62.95 -34.23 -25.82
N ARG A 652 -64.04 -34.48 -25.07
CA ARG A 652 -64.03 -34.31 -23.60
C ARG A 652 -63.09 -35.28 -22.90
N ALA A 653 -63.04 -36.54 -23.34
CA ALA A 653 -62.12 -37.52 -22.78
C ALA A 653 -60.66 -37.19 -23.09
N VAL A 654 -60.38 -36.66 -24.29
CA VAL A 654 -59.07 -36.12 -24.66
C VAL A 654 -58.71 -34.93 -23.77
N GLN A 655 -59.60 -33.95 -23.65
CA GLN A 655 -59.40 -32.75 -22.84
C GLN A 655 -59.06 -33.11 -21.39
N ARG A 656 -59.79 -34.05 -20.80
CA ARG A 656 -59.52 -34.54 -19.44
C ARG A 656 -58.12 -35.17 -19.34
N LYS A 657 -57.79 -36.12 -20.22
CA LYS A 657 -56.48 -36.81 -20.21
C LYS A 657 -55.31 -35.86 -20.43
N VAL A 658 -55.47 -34.86 -21.30
CA VAL A 658 -54.45 -33.84 -21.55
C VAL A 658 -54.27 -32.94 -20.34
N PHE A 659 -55.35 -32.56 -19.65
CA PHE A 659 -55.26 -31.70 -18.47
C PHE A 659 -54.69 -32.44 -17.26
N GLU A 660 -55.08 -33.69 -17.03
CA GLU A 660 -54.45 -34.57 -16.03
C GLU A 660 -52.93 -34.63 -16.27
N GLU A 661 -52.49 -34.89 -17.51
CA GLU A 661 -51.05 -34.95 -17.81
C GLU A 661 -50.29 -33.62 -17.63
N LEU A 662 -50.96 -32.48 -17.76
CA LEU A 662 -50.33 -31.16 -17.70
C LEU A 662 -50.37 -30.52 -16.30
N TYR A 663 -51.37 -30.86 -15.49
CA TYR A 663 -51.68 -30.15 -14.24
C TYR A 663 -51.85 -31.07 -13.03
N GLY A 664 -51.75 -32.40 -13.21
CA GLY A 664 -52.01 -33.41 -12.17
C GLY A 664 -53.21 -34.27 -12.51
#